data_AF-A0A078KVA8-F1
#
_entry.id   AF-A0A078KVA8-F1
#
_cell.length_a   1.000
_cell.length_b   1.000
_cell.length_c   1.000
_cell.angle_alpha   90.00
_cell.angle_beta   90.00
_cell.angle_gamma   90.00
#
_symmetry.space_group_name_H-M   'P 1'
#
loop_
_entity.id
_entity.type
_entity.pdbx_description
1 polymer ?
#
loop_
_entity_poly.entity_id
_entity_poly.type
_entity_poly.pdbx_seq_one_letter_code
_entity_poly.pdbx_strand_id
1 'polypeptide(L)'
;MRQYNSIEARLKAWKRKLARTPGSEELLAILDSDEKANTCLVLFNERKNAILQELEAQEWPWTSFLSWIWSWISAILPASWQSQVEGPSLKKVLEEGVDPAEYQLSEEDISSRASANLLDDSSYEDALFTKPQKALADLKQRIDTLDKSSDIENILQRLYAIKYCLRADTYQTLLTKLFQQHPVKTLNFFYARYTENPNEIPSPQDFIEHELMSRKLMEIFVLPYSADSNSRLFALQELLLVLSMCKQNKDPSLKTLLSEGALANKEPSALCGELSSLYDRKIYKQIVGLLPDRVKREGLKIPTYGVSRSPAFNQPLNLLRAVIDNPDNFQQDSYQVQPLYRNIARLATQELLLNYHQISEIRNNPTLHETLDFLSDTILGTGEEAKKERDRLRIPFTISECETLLSPYARKARVPSEYEHAVYFANQLVVANFFATSIADLKNKIIKKSCKYAASIHGDLKQSQQIKPHELSWILSVVERLAPNDKEIIRYVKYIFTELNSYGLADLDRLAKTQSKSSAQELIDQMIIDLADANAAFKELDAARENAAVEKVIIALNDLLENKELSSTKQLQGLYDNVFAPLKSQYLTEELAHKIQNALTDKHSQFTLWNEENIADLAEASDTVVGDFLEIAEQSYANARRDNSLGNFMQEINDSKKAVYYFSLYLNQFKLEKQSVHSLSQARQFFEEKLKPYLKPEQAQIWQNKIEQIKRSHSPATTANGAAQGGIFASKAPNRHRNETEEPRYLL
;
A
#
# COMPACT_ATOMS: atom_id res chain seq x y z
N MET A 1 36.39 -12.35 -0.27
CA MET A 1 35.79 -12.09 -1.58
C MET A 1 35.41 -10.62 -1.68
N ARG A 2 35.77 -9.92 -2.75
CA ARG A 2 35.34 -8.51 -3.02
C ARG A 2 33.85 -8.45 -3.33
N GLN A 3 33.18 -7.36 -2.95
CA GLN A 3 31.74 -7.17 -3.14
C GLN A 3 31.49 -6.13 -4.23
N TYR A 4 30.49 -6.36 -5.07
CA TYR A 4 30.08 -5.34 -6.02
C TYR A 4 29.46 -4.15 -5.28
N ASN A 5 30.04 -2.97 -5.47
CA ASN A 5 29.43 -1.69 -5.11
C ASN A 5 29.84 -0.64 -6.16
N SER A 6 29.11 0.46 -6.25
CA SER A 6 29.33 1.50 -7.26
C SER A 6 30.74 2.09 -7.20
N ILE A 7 31.34 2.17 -6.01
CA ILE A 7 32.68 2.71 -5.77
C ILE A 7 33.74 1.75 -6.30
N GLU A 8 33.69 0.47 -5.95
CA GLU A 8 34.60 -0.56 -6.47
C GLU A 8 34.46 -0.74 -7.98
N ALA A 9 33.24 -0.67 -8.51
CA ALA A 9 33.00 -0.72 -9.95
C ALA A 9 33.66 0.46 -10.67
N ARG A 10 33.55 1.66 -10.10
CA ARG A 10 34.20 2.87 -10.61
C ARG A 10 35.71 2.77 -10.55
N LEU A 11 36.28 2.31 -9.43
CA LEU A 11 37.72 2.10 -9.27
C LEU A 11 38.27 1.08 -10.27
N LYS A 12 37.58 -0.05 -10.46
CA LYS A 12 37.97 -1.06 -11.46
C LYS A 12 37.86 -0.54 -12.89
N ALA A 13 36.83 0.23 -13.19
CA ALA A 13 36.67 0.82 -14.51
C ALA A 13 37.75 1.88 -14.79
N TRP A 14 38.12 2.70 -13.79
CA TRP A 14 39.31 3.56 -13.85
C TRP A 14 40.59 2.77 -14.08
N LYS A 15 40.84 1.72 -13.31
CA LYS A 15 42.02 0.87 -13.46
C LYS A 15 42.15 0.30 -14.87
N ARG A 16 41.04 -0.16 -15.48
CA ARG A 16 41.04 -0.66 -16.86
C ARG A 16 41.30 0.45 -17.89
N LYS A 17 40.72 1.64 -17.70
CA LYS A 17 40.92 2.78 -18.61
C LYS A 17 42.37 3.27 -18.55
N LEU A 18 42.93 3.38 -17.34
CA LEU A 18 44.29 3.86 -17.10
C LEU A 18 45.36 2.84 -17.49
N ALA A 19 45.14 1.53 -17.32
CA ALA A 19 46.10 0.50 -17.74
C ALA A 19 46.45 0.52 -19.23
N ARG A 20 45.66 1.21 -20.07
CA ARG A 20 45.88 1.38 -21.52
C ARG A 20 46.40 2.78 -21.86
N THR A 21 46.62 3.63 -20.87
CA THR A 21 46.94 5.06 -21.03
C THR A 21 48.38 5.31 -20.56
N PRO A 22 49.29 5.78 -21.44
CA PRO A 22 50.65 6.13 -21.04
C PRO A 22 50.67 7.26 -19.99
N GLY A 23 51.57 7.18 -18.99
CA GLY A 23 51.73 8.23 -17.97
C GLY A 23 50.79 8.13 -16.76
N SER A 24 50.03 7.03 -16.64
CA SER A 24 49.08 6.83 -15.54
C SER A 24 49.65 6.05 -14.34
N GLU A 25 50.96 5.83 -14.26
CA GLU A 25 51.60 4.91 -13.30
C GLU A 25 51.29 5.29 -11.85
N GLU A 26 51.29 6.60 -11.55
CA GLU A 26 51.01 7.11 -10.21
C GLU A 26 49.54 6.91 -9.80
N LEU A 27 48.61 7.12 -10.74
CA LEU A 27 47.19 6.85 -10.51
C LEU A 27 46.90 5.36 -10.37
N LEU A 28 47.59 4.52 -11.13
CA LEU A 28 47.49 3.06 -11.00
C LEU A 28 48.03 2.58 -9.64
N ALA A 29 49.12 3.18 -9.14
CA ALA A 29 49.65 2.85 -7.81
C ALA A 29 48.65 3.15 -6.69
N ILE A 30 47.89 4.24 -6.79
CA ILE A 30 46.80 4.55 -5.83
C ILE A 30 45.68 3.52 -5.92
N LEU A 31 45.28 3.12 -7.14
CA LEU A 31 44.25 2.11 -7.39
C LEU A 31 44.66 0.69 -6.97
N ASP A 32 45.96 0.43 -6.86
CA ASP A 32 46.55 -0.84 -6.44
C ASP A 32 46.89 -0.89 -4.94
N SER A 33 46.62 0.19 -4.19
CA SER A 33 46.83 0.23 -2.75
C SER A 33 45.89 -0.72 -1.99
N ASP A 34 46.35 -1.20 -0.83
CA ASP A 34 45.56 -2.04 0.09
C ASP A 34 44.54 -1.23 0.94
N GLU A 35 44.29 0.03 0.57
CA GLU A 35 43.36 0.88 1.30
C GLU A 35 41.89 0.51 1.04
N LYS A 36 41.00 0.96 1.93
CA LYS A 36 39.55 0.82 1.73
C LYS A 36 39.12 1.55 0.46
N ALA A 37 38.16 0.97 -0.28
CA ALA A 37 37.68 1.50 -1.56
C ALA A 37 37.29 2.98 -1.51
N ASN A 38 36.62 3.44 -0.44
CA ASN A 38 36.26 4.85 -0.29
C ASN A 38 37.48 5.77 -0.18
N THR A 39 38.48 5.37 0.62
CA THR A 39 39.72 6.14 0.79
C THR A 39 40.51 6.16 -0.51
N CYS A 40 40.63 5.01 -1.17
CA CYS A 40 41.26 4.88 -2.48
C CYS A 40 40.60 5.79 -3.52
N LEU A 41 39.25 5.87 -3.56
CA LEU A 41 38.54 6.77 -4.48
C LEU A 41 38.79 8.25 -4.16
N VAL A 42 38.85 8.62 -2.88
CA VAL A 42 39.17 10.00 -2.46
C VAL A 42 40.58 10.37 -2.90
N LEU A 43 41.59 9.56 -2.55
CA LEU A 43 42.99 9.77 -2.94
C LEU A 43 43.15 9.81 -4.46
N PHE A 44 42.46 8.92 -5.17
CA PHE A 44 42.46 8.88 -6.62
C PHE A 44 41.91 10.18 -7.21
N ASN A 45 40.78 10.69 -6.70
CA ASN A 45 40.18 11.93 -7.20
C ASN A 45 41.03 13.16 -6.85
N GLU A 46 41.61 13.21 -5.66
CA GLU A 46 42.55 14.26 -5.26
C GLU A 46 43.75 14.30 -6.20
N ARG A 47 44.39 13.16 -6.45
CA ARG A 47 45.55 13.12 -7.36
C ARG A 47 45.16 13.36 -8.81
N LYS A 48 44.04 12.81 -9.27
CA LYS A 48 43.48 13.09 -10.60
C LYS A 48 43.32 14.60 -10.81
N ASN A 49 42.73 15.30 -9.84
CA ASN A 49 42.51 16.75 -9.95
C ASN A 49 43.82 17.54 -9.92
N ALA A 50 44.79 17.12 -9.09
CA ALA A 50 46.13 17.71 -9.09
C ALA A 50 46.83 17.54 -10.45
N ILE A 51 46.77 16.34 -11.05
CA ILE A 51 47.33 16.08 -12.39
C ILE A 51 46.61 16.91 -13.45
N LEU A 52 45.28 17.02 -13.40
CA LEU A 52 44.54 17.87 -14.33
C LEU A 52 44.97 19.35 -14.22
N GLN A 53 45.13 19.87 -13.01
CA GLN A 53 45.63 21.22 -12.77
C GLN A 53 47.09 21.43 -13.24
N GLU A 54 47.97 20.45 -13.00
CA GLU A 54 49.36 20.47 -13.49
C GLU A 54 49.40 20.49 -15.03
N LEU A 55 48.55 19.69 -15.69
CA LEU A 55 48.46 19.63 -17.14
C LEU A 55 47.80 20.89 -17.74
N GLU A 56 46.82 21.49 -17.06
CA GLU A 56 46.25 22.80 -17.42
C GLU A 56 47.28 23.93 -17.28
N ALA A 57 48.13 23.90 -16.24
CA ALA A 57 49.18 24.89 -16.06
C ALA A 57 50.34 24.76 -17.08
N GLN A 58 50.52 23.57 -17.65
CA GLN A 58 51.49 23.31 -18.72
C GLN A 58 50.95 23.64 -20.12
N GLU A 59 49.64 23.83 -20.26
CA GLU A 59 49.06 24.34 -21.49
C GLU A 59 49.34 25.83 -21.63
N TRP A 60 50.08 26.19 -22.67
CA TRP A 60 50.38 27.59 -22.96
C TRP A 60 49.06 28.27 -23.36
N PRO A 61 48.71 29.44 -22.80
CA PRO A 61 47.39 30.09 -22.99
C PRO A 61 47.05 30.44 -24.45
N TRP A 62 48.01 30.27 -25.37
CA TRP A 62 47.88 30.53 -26.80
C TRP A 62 47.49 29.29 -27.61
N THR A 63 47.52 28.07 -27.06
CA THR A 63 47.22 26.82 -27.80
C THR A 63 45.79 26.78 -28.34
N SER A 64 44.83 27.32 -27.60
CA SER A 64 43.45 27.53 -28.05
C SER A 64 43.33 28.60 -29.14
N PHE A 65 44.11 29.69 -29.04
CA PHE A 65 44.19 30.78 -30.04
C PHE A 65 44.90 30.37 -31.35
N LEU A 66 45.79 29.37 -31.30
CA LEU A 66 46.57 28.87 -32.43
C LEU A 66 46.05 27.52 -32.95
N SER A 67 44.89 27.05 -32.49
CA SER A 67 44.27 25.78 -32.92
C SER A 67 44.13 25.68 -34.44
N TRP A 68 43.83 26.79 -35.12
CA TRP A 68 43.80 26.87 -36.58
C TRP A 68 45.18 26.65 -37.23
N ILE A 69 46.26 27.22 -36.67
CA ILE A 69 47.64 27.01 -37.15
C ILE A 69 48.05 25.55 -36.96
N TRP A 70 47.69 24.93 -35.84
CA TRP A 70 47.96 23.51 -35.60
C TRP A 70 47.17 22.58 -36.51
N SER A 71 45.94 22.95 -36.88
CA SER A 71 45.13 22.22 -37.86
C SER A 71 45.72 22.28 -39.28
N TRP A 72 46.34 23.41 -39.64
CA TRP A 72 47.10 23.56 -40.88
C TRP A 72 48.42 22.77 -40.86
N ILE A 73 49.14 22.81 -39.73
CA ILE A 73 50.40 22.09 -39.55
C ILE A 73 50.16 20.56 -39.53
N SER A 74 49.09 20.10 -38.87
CA SER A 74 48.73 18.67 -38.81
C SER A 74 48.35 18.11 -40.18
N ALA A 75 47.77 18.91 -41.08
CA ALA A 75 47.47 18.49 -42.45
C ALA A 75 48.72 18.23 -43.32
N ILE A 76 49.88 18.76 -42.92
CA ILE A 76 51.14 18.69 -43.69
C ILE A 76 52.17 17.75 -43.00
N LEU A 77 52.00 17.49 -41.70
CA LEU A 77 52.88 16.59 -40.95
C LEU A 77 52.54 15.10 -41.20
N PRO A 78 53.55 14.20 -41.20
CA PRO A 78 53.33 12.76 -41.23
C PRO A 78 52.42 12.31 -40.08
N ALA A 79 51.58 11.28 -40.28
CA ALA A 79 50.68 10.76 -39.26
C ALA A 79 51.36 10.39 -37.93
N SER A 80 52.67 10.10 -37.95
CA SER A 80 53.49 9.85 -36.76
C SER A 80 53.73 11.07 -35.86
N TRP A 81 53.51 12.29 -36.36
CA TRP A 81 53.64 13.55 -35.60
C TRP A 81 52.28 14.13 -35.18
N GLN A 82 51.18 13.71 -35.81
CA GLN A 82 49.84 14.11 -35.42
C GLN A 82 49.47 13.64 -34.00
N SER A 83 50.04 12.52 -33.54
CA SER A 83 49.88 12.00 -32.17
C SER A 83 50.54 12.86 -31.09
N GLN A 84 51.36 13.86 -31.45
CA GLN A 84 51.95 14.82 -30.51
C GLN A 84 51.16 16.13 -30.37
N VAL A 85 50.15 16.37 -31.23
CA VAL A 85 49.36 17.61 -31.26
C VAL A 85 48.04 17.49 -30.49
N GLU A 86 47.51 16.27 -30.34
CA GLU A 86 46.46 16.01 -29.36
C GLU A 86 47.08 16.14 -27.96
N GLY A 87 46.48 16.94 -27.07
CA GLY A 87 46.96 17.12 -25.68
C GLY A 87 47.26 15.78 -24.99
N PRO A 88 48.05 15.79 -23.91
CA PRO A 88 48.57 14.56 -23.30
C PRO A 88 47.44 13.54 -23.13
N SER A 89 47.59 12.36 -23.74
CA SER A 89 46.55 11.31 -23.80
C SER A 89 45.89 11.02 -22.45
N LEU A 90 46.63 11.24 -21.36
CA LEU A 90 46.15 11.16 -19.99
C LEU A 90 45.10 12.22 -19.64
N LYS A 91 45.27 13.48 -20.02
CA LYS A 91 44.33 14.58 -19.74
C LYS A 91 42.94 14.26 -20.30
N LYS A 92 42.88 13.90 -21.60
CA LYS A 92 41.64 13.50 -22.28
C LYS A 92 40.96 12.31 -21.59
N VAL A 93 41.74 11.28 -21.23
CA VAL A 93 41.23 10.09 -20.52
C VAL A 93 40.66 10.43 -19.14
N LEU A 94 41.28 11.36 -18.41
CA LEU A 94 40.84 11.81 -17.10
C LEU A 94 39.61 12.72 -17.17
N GLU A 95 39.52 13.60 -18.17
CA GLU A 95 38.40 14.51 -18.40
C GLU A 95 37.14 13.79 -18.88
N GLU A 96 37.27 12.85 -19.81
CA GLU A 96 36.16 12.01 -20.30
C GLU A 96 35.46 11.22 -19.17
N GLY A 97 36.12 11.03 -18.03
CA GLY A 97 35.55 10.32 -16.91
C GLY A 97 35.38 8.82 -17.15
N VAL A 98 34.73 8.17 -16.18
CA VAL A 98 34.36 6.76 -16.21
C VAL A 98 33.00 6.62 -15.56
N ASP A 99 32.04 6.14 -16.34
CA ASP A 99 30.74 5.74 -15.85
C ASP A 99 30.72 4.21 -15.72
N PRO A 100 30.74 3.65 -14.50
CA PRO A 100 30.55 2.23 -14.34
C PRO A 100 29.16 1.86 -14.86
N ALA A 101 29.07 0.79 -15.64
CA ALA A 101 27.77 0.27 -16.06
C ALA A 101 26.96 -0.15 -14.82
N GLU A 102 25.79 0.45 -14.63
CA GLU A 102 24.82 -0.03 -13.66
C GLU A 102 24.12 -1.25 -14.23
N TYR A 103 24.20 -2.37 -13.51
CA TYR A 103 23.61 -3.64 -13.93
C TYR A 103 22.36 -3.91 -13.10
N GLN A 104 21.28 -4.29 -13.78
CA GLN A 104 20.09 -4.88 -13.16
C GLN A 104 19.82 -6.24 -13.82
N LEU A 105 20.61 -7.24 -13.43
CA LEU A 105 20.52 -8.57 -14.03
C LEU A 105 19.26 -9.31 -13.60
N SER A 106 18.62 -9.94 -14.57
CA SER A 106 17.52 -10.90 -14.44
C SER A 106 17.99 -12.32 -14.73
N GLU A 107 17.15 -13.33 -14.41
CA GLU A 107 17.43 -14.71 -14.83
C GLU A 107 17.41 -14.89 -16.36
N GLU A 108 16.71 -14.04 -17.10
CA GLU A 108 16.60 -14.08 -18.56
C GLU A 108 17.88 -13.62 -19.27
N ASP A 109 18.72 -12.85 -18.57
CA ASP A 109 20.03 -12.39 -19.07
C ASP A 109 21.08 -13.51 -19.13
N ILE A 110 20.73 -14.71 -18.65
CA ILE A 110 21.58 -15.89 -18.74
C ILE A 110 21.45 -16.47 -20.15
N SER A 111 22.43 -16.17 -21.00
CA SER A 111 22.61 -16.85 -22.29
C SER A 111 22.54 -18.37 -22.10
N SER A 112 21.71 -19.07 -22.88
CA SER A 112 21.50 -20.53 -22.86
C SER A 112 22.77 -21.39 -23.08
N ARG A 113 23.93 -20.75 -23.29
CA ARG A 113 25.26 -21.36 -23.26
C ARG A 113 25.97 -21.02 -21.96
N ALA A 114 25.44 -21.50 -20.83
CA ALA A 114 26.23 -21.53 -19.60
C ALA A 114 27.48 -22.40 -19.86
N SER A 115 28.67 -21.83 -19.69
CA SER A 115 29.91 -22.60 -19.79
C SER A 115 29.88 -23.68 -18.72
N ALA A 116 30.09 -24.95 -19.08
CA ALA A 116 30.04 -26.08 -18.15
C ALA A 116 31.01 -25.99 -16.95
N ASN A 117 32.00 -25.09 -17.03
CA ASN A 117 33.01 -24.91 -16.00
C ASN A 117 32.61 -23.81 -15.01
N LEU A 118 32.46 -24.21 -13.74
CA LEU A 118 32.32 -23.31 -12.60
C LEU A 118 33.56 -22.42 -12.46
N LEU A 119 33.34 -21.17 -12.04
CA LEU A 119 34.40 -20.18 -11.81
C LEU A 119 35.08 -20.43 -10.47
N ASP A 120 36.41 -20.33 -10.41
CA ASP A 120 37.14 -20.16 -9.15
C ASP A 120 36.87 -18.76 -8.54
N ASP A 121 37.35 -18.51 -7.32
CA ASP A 121 37.04 -17.27 -6.60
C ASP A 121 37.63 -16.03 -7.30
N SER A 122 38.85 -16.12 -7.83
CA SER A 122 39.47 -15.01 -8.57
C SER A 122 38.74 -14.69 -9.87
N SER A 123 38.32 -15.70 -10.62
CA SER A 123 37.59 -15.54 -11.87
C SER A 123 36.17 -15.05 -11.63
N TYR A 124 35.56 -15.43 -10.50
CA TYR A 124 34.27 -14.90 -10.08
C TYR A 124 34.37 -13.41 -9.74
N GLU A 125 35.36 -13.02 -8.93
CA GLU A 125 35.59 -11.62 -8.57
C GLU A 125 35.90 -10.72 -9.77
N ASP A 126 36.60 -11.23 -10.79
CA ASP A 126 36.75 -10.49 -12.04
C ASP A 126 35.41 -10.39 -12.78
N ALA A 127 34.68 -11.51 -12.90
CA ALA A 127 33.40 -11.59 -13.59
C ALA A 127 32.34 -10.64 -12.98
N LEU A 128 32.34 -10.42 -11.66
CA LEU A 128 31.45 -9.46 -10.99
C LEU A 128 31.45 -8.07 -11.64
N PHE A 129 32.59 -7.66 -12.21
CA PHE A 129 32.78 -6.32 -12.77
C PHE A 129 33.12 -6.31 -14.27
N THR A 130 33.54 -7.44 -14.86
CA THR A 130 33.75 -7.55 -16.32
C THR A 130 32.52 -8.10 -17.05
N LYS A 131 31.89 -9.14 -16.50
CA LYS A 131 30.88 -9.97 -17.16
C LYS A 131 29.90 -10.52 -16.10
N PRO A 132 29.07 -9.67 -15.48
CA PRO A 132 28.28 -10.06 -14.32
C PRO A 132 27.21 -11.12 -14.67
N GLN A 133 26.81 -11.25 -15.94
CA GLN A 133 25.99 -12.37 -16.43
C GLN A 133 26.68 -13.73 -16.23
N LYS A 134 28.00 -13.79 -16.40
CA LYS A 134 28.79 -15.01 -16.18
C LYS A 134 28.87 -15.36 -14.70
N ALA A 135 28.99 -14.36 -13.83
CA ALA A 135 28.96 -14.54 -12.38
C ALA A 135 27.57 -15.01 -11.89
N LEU A 136 26.48 -14.46 -12.45
CA LEU A 136 25.12 -14.91 -12.17
C LEU A 136 24.90 -16.35 -12.65
N ALA A 137 25.36 -16.71 -13.85
CA ALA A 137 25.24 -18.07 -14.38
C ALA A 137 25.97 -19.11 -13.52
N ASP A 138 27.20 -18.81 -13.07
CA ASP A 138 27.95 -19.65 -12.13
C ASP A 138 27.22 -19.82 -10.80
N LEU A 139 26.73 -18.72 -10.21
CA LEU A 139 26.00 -18.74 -8.96
C LEU A 139 24.72 -19.59 -9.06
N LYS A 140 23.93 -19.40 -10.14
CA LYS A 140 22.71 -20.16 -10.38
C LYS A 140 23.00 -21.65 -10.55
N GLN A 141 24.01 -22.00 -11.35
CA GLN A 141 24.43 -23.39 -11.52
C GLN A 141 24.79 -24.03 -10.18
N ARG A 142 25.55 -23.34 -9.33
CA ARG A 142 25.92 -23.83 -8.00
C ARG A 142 24.70 -24.03 -7.09
N ILE A 143 23.77 -23.08 -7.07
CA ILE A 143 22.52 -23.17 -6.31
C ILE A 143 21.65 -24.33 -6.80
N ASP A 144 21.53 -24.52 -8.11
CA ASP A 144 20.70 -25.57 -8.69
C ASP A 144 21.32 -26.98 -8.51
N THR A 145 22.65 -27.08 -8.40
CA THR A 145 23.36 -28.33 -8.05
C THR A 145 23.58 -28.54 -6.55
N LEU A 146 23.12 -27.60 -5.71
CA LEU A 146 23.39 -27.63 -4.27
C LEU A 146 22.68 -28.84 -3.63
N ASP A 147 23.47 -29.73 -3.05
CA ASP A 147 22.97 -30.85 -2.25
C ASP A 147 23.09 -30.54 -0.74
N LYS A 148 22.60 -31.45 0.11
CA LYS A 148 22.65 -31.30 1.58
C LYS A 148 24.08 -31.35 2.15
N SER A 149 25.04 -31.90 1.42
CA SER A 149 26.45 -32.08 1.84
C SER A 149 27.40 -30.99 1.34
N SER A 150 26.96 -30.17 0.40
CA SER A 150 27.76 -29.17 -0.29
C SER A 150 28.17 -28.01 0.63
N ASP A 151 29.34 -27.43 0.35
CA ASP A 151 29.82 -26.22 1.00
C ASP A 151 29.03 -24.99 0.52
N ILE A 152 27.96 -24.68 1.24
CA ILE A 152 27.09 -23.52 0.99
C ILE A 152 27.78 -22.18 1.28
N GLU A 153 28.85 -22.16 2.09
CA GLU A 153 29.49 -20.90 2.52
C GLU A 153 30.04 -20.12 1.32
N ASN A 154 30.68 -20.82 0.37
CA ASN A 154 31.16 -20.19 -0.87
C ASN A 154 30.00 -19.63 -1.72
N ILE A 155 28.85 -20.30 -1.75
CA ILE A 155 27.65 -19.85 -2.49
C ILE A 155 27.05 -18.60 -1.84
N LEU A 156 26.96 -18.58 -0.50
CA LEU A 156 26.47 -17.43 0.25
C LEU A 156 27.37 -16.20 0.07
N GLN A 157 28.69 -16.40 0.10
CA GLN A 157 29.66 -15.33 -0.15
C GLN A 157 29.53 -14.77 -1.57
N ARG A 158 29.36 -15.64 -2.58
CA ARG A 158 29.14 -15.24 -3.97
C ARG A 158 27.83 -14.49 -4.17
N LEU A 159 26.71 -14.99 -3.61
CA LEU A 159 25.41 -14.31 -3.64
C LEU A 159 25.49 -12.93 -2.99
N TYR A 160 26.14 -12.83 -1.83
CA TYR A 160 26.35 -11.56 -1.14
C TYR A 160 27.20 -10.59 -1.97
N ALA A 161 28.23 -11.10 -2.64
CA ALA A 161 29.12 -10.29 -3.48
C ALA A 161 28.44 -9.72 -4.73
N ILE A 162 27.47 -10.44 -5.33
CA ILE A 162 26.78 -10.00 -6.55
C ILE A 162 25.47 -9.23 -6.27
N LYS A 163 24.97 -9.17 -5.02
CA LYS A 163 23.58 -8.77 -4.72
C LYS A 163 23.14 -7.44 -5.34
N TYR A 164 24.03 -6.44 -5.39
CA TYR A 164 23.72 -5.11 -5.94
C TYR A 164 23.79 -5.03 -7.48
N CYS A 165 24.23 -6.08 -8.17
CA CYS A 165 24.08 -6.24 -9.63
C CYS A 165 22.76 -6.91 -10.03
N LEU A 166 22.05 -7.51 -9.08
CA LEU A 166 20.85 -8.29 -9.33
C LEU A 166 19.61 -7.43 -9.19
N ARG A 167 18.62 -7.68 -10.04
CA ARG A 167 17.26 -7.23 -9.76
C ARG A 167 16.76 -7.87 -8.47
N ALA A 168 15.92 -7.14 -7.75
CA ALA A 168 15.49 -7.54 -6.42
C ALA A 168 14.65 -8.84 -6.44
N ASP A 169 13.84 -9.07 -7.48
CA ASP A 169 13.10 -10.32 -7.71
C ASP A 169 14.02 -11.53 -7.90
N THR A 170 15.08 -11.36 -8.69
CA THR A 170 16.09 -12.40 -8.93
C THR A 170 16.84 -12.72 -7.64
N TYR A 171 17.26 -11.69 -6.90
CA TYR A 171 17.92 -11.86 -5.60
C TYR A 171 17.04 -12.59 -4.59
N GLN A 172 15.77 -12.18 -4.45
CA GLN A 172 14.79 -12.83 -3.58
C GLN A 172 14.60 -14.31 -3.93
N THR A 173 14.50 -14.63 -5.23
CA THR A 173 14.31 -16.01 -5.71
C THR A 173 15.49 -16.90 -5.32
N LEU A 174 16.72 -16.45 -5.60
CA LEU A 174 17.94 -17.20 -5.27
C LEU A 174 18.09 -17.37 -3.75
N LEU A 175 17.88 -16.32 -2.97
CA LEU A 175 18.00 -16.36 -1.52
C LEU A 175 16.93 -17.25 -0.87
N THR A 176 15.70 -17.23 -1.39
CA THR A 176 14.62 -18.10 -0.92
C THR A 176 14.97 -19.58 -1.10
N LYS A 177 15.55 -19.97 -2.25
CA LYS A 177 16.04 -21.34 -2.47
C LYS A 177 17.06 -21.76 -1.41
N LEU A 178 18.01 -20.88 -1.06
CA LEU A 178 19.03 -21.17 -0.05
C LEU A 178 18.42 -21.34 1.35
N PHE A 179 17.48 -20.48 1.74
CA PHE A 179 16.75 -20.64 3.01
C PHE A 179 15.89 -21.91 3.07
N GLN A 180 15.37 -22.39 1.94
CA GLN A 180 14.62 -23.64 1.86
C GLN A 180 15.53 -24.87 2.00
N GLN A 181 16.68 -24.88 1.34
CA GLN A 181 17.58 -26.04 1.32
C GLN A 181 18.49 -26.13 2.56
N HIS A 182 19.00 -24.99 3.04
CA HIS A 182 19.99 -24.90 4.11
C HIS A 182 19.64 -23.78 5.10
N PRO A 183 18.52 -23.92 5.84
CA PRO A 183 17.91 -22.86 6.64
C PRO A 183 18.86 -22.27 7.71
N VAL A 184 19.54 -23.14 8.47
CA VAL A 184 20.37 -22.73 9.62
C VAL A 184 21.67 -22.06 9.17
N LYS A 185 22.35 -22.61 8.17
CA LYS A 185 23.59 -22.04 7.63
C LYS A 185 23.36 -20.69 6.97
N THR A 186 22.30 -20.60 6.15
CA THR A 186 21.90 -19.33 5.50
C THR A 186 21.54 -18.28 6.54
N LEU A 187 20.73 -18.64 7.55
CA LEU A 187 20.36 -17.74 8.64
C LEU A 187 21.60 -17.27 9.43
N ASN A 188 22.53 -18.17 9.77
CA ASN A 188 23.76 -17.82 10.48
C ASN A 188 24.61 -16.81 9.69
N PHE A 189 24.78 -17.03 8.38
CA PHE A 189 25.56 -16.15 7.52
C PHE A 189 24.98 -14.72 7.49
N PHE A 190 23.69 -14.58 7.14
CA PHE A 190 23.07 -13.26 7.03
C PHE A 190 22.88 -12.59 8.39
N TYR A 191 22.61 -13.35 9.45
CA TYR A 191 22.52 -12.79 10.80
C TYR A 191 23.87 -12.26 11.27
N ALA A 192 24.98 -12.95 10.98
CA ALA A 192 26.31 -12.48 11.31
C ALA A 192 26.61 -11.13 10.63
N ARG A 193 26.22 -10.95 9.37
CA ARG A 193 26.35 -9.67 8.63
C ARG A 193 25.44 -8.58 9.17
N TYR A 194 24.19 -8.90 9.48
CA TYR A 194 23.25 -7.96 10.09
C TYR A 194 23.80 -7.38 11.41
N THR A 195 24.44 -8.21 12.24
CA THR A 195 25.03 -7.74 13.51
C THR A 195 26.20 -6.76 13.33
N GLU A 196 26.83 -6.71 12.15
CA GLU A 196 27.90 -5.76 11.84
C GLU A 196 27.33 -4.34 11.57
N ASN A 197 26.11 -4.23 11.03
CA ASN A 197 25.47 -2.94 10.73
C ASN A 197 23.92 -2.95 10.88
N PRO A 198 23.40 -2.94 12.12
CA PRO A 198 21.97 -3.20 12.37
C PRO A 198 21.02 -1.98 12.23
N ASN A 199 21.53 -0.77 11.92
CA ASN A 199 20.77 0.48 12.07
C ASN A 199 20.48 1.24 10.78
N GLU A 200 20.99 0.78 9.64
CA GLU A 200 20.76 1.46 8.36
C GLU A 200 19.33 1.27 7.88
N ILE A 201 18.82 2.28 7.16
CA ILE A 201 17.60 2.12 6.37
C ILE A 201 17.94 1.05 5.33
N PRO A 202 17.23 -0.09 5.32
CA PRO A 202 17.62 -1.20 4.47
C PRO A 202 17.47 -0.79 3.00
N SER A 203 18.48 -1.10 2.18
CA SER A 203 18.28 -1.12 0.72
C SER A 203 17.22 -2.18 0.35
N PRO A 204 16.67 -2.15 -0.88
CA PRO A 204 15.76 -3.19 -1.37
C PRO A 204 16.25 -4.63 -1.09
N GLN A 205 17.53 -4.90 -1.35
CA GLN A 205 18.15 -6.21 -1.11
C GLN A 205 18.26 -6.52 0.39
N ASP A 206 18.67 -5.55 1.21
CA ASP A 206 18.77 -5.76 2.66
C ASP A 206 17.38 -5.98 3.29
N PHE A 207 16.34 -5.35 2.75
CA PHE A 207 14.96 -5.58 3.18
C PHE A 207 14.52 -7.02 2.89
N ILE A 208 14.86 -7.57 1.72
CA ILE A 208 14.64 -8.99 1.38
C ILE A 208 15.39 -9.90 2.38
N GLU A 209 16.67 -9.60 2.66
CA GLU A 209 17.47 -10.36 3.64
C GLU A 209 16.80 -10.36 5.02
N HIS A 210 16.42 -9.18 5.53
CA HIS A 210 15.77 -9.03 6.83
C HIS A 210 14.45 -9.77 6.91
N GLU A 211 13.60 -9.66 5.88
CA GLU A 211 12.31 -10.35 5.85
C GLU A 211 12.50 -11.87 5.86
N LEU A 212 13.38 -12.43 5.01
CA LEU A 212 13.60 -13.87 4.97
C LEU A 212 14.24 -14.40 6.26
N MET A 213 15.14 -13.63 6.88
CA MET A 213 15.65 -13.94 8.21
C MET A 213 14.54 -13.93 9.27
N SER A 214 13.68 -12.91 9.30
CA SER A 214 12.56 -12.83 10.24
C SER A 214 11.61 -14.01 10.08
N ARG A 215 11.27 -14.35 8.83
CA ARG A 215 10.45 -15.53 8.52
C ARG A 215 11.11 -16.80 9.06
N LYS A 216 12.40 -16.98 8.79
CA LYS A 216 13.08 -18.21 9.20
C LYS A 216 13.29 -18.31 10.72
N LEU A 217 13.50 -17.20 11.41
CA LEU A 217 13.50 -17.15 12.87
C LEU A 217 12.14 -17.56 13.46
N MET A 218 11.04 -17.05 12.90
CA MET A 218 9.68 -17.45 13.32
C MET A 218 9.43 -18.93 13.06
N GLU A 219 9.81 -19.46 11.88
CA GLU A 219 9.68 -20.88 11.52
C GLU A 219 10.46 -21.81 12.45
N ILE A 220 11.68 -21.43 12.86
CA ILE A 220 12.55 -22.27 13.71
C ILE A 220 12.10 -22.20 15.17
N PHE A 221 11.76 -21.02 15.68
CA PHE A 221 11.66 -20.79 17.12
C PHE A 221 10.25 -20.54 17.65
N VAL A 222 9.26 -20.25 16.80
CA VAL A 222 7.91 -19.86 17.26
C VAL A 222 6.82 -20.79 16.72
N LEU A 223 6.78 -20.98 15.40
CA LEU A 223 5.75 -21.76 14.73
C LEU A 223 5.67 -23.25 15.15
N PRO A 224 6.77 -23.95 15.53
CA PRO A 224 6.72 -25.36 15.93
C PRO A 224 5.84 -25.64 17.17
N TYR A 225 5.55 -24.63 18.00
CA TYR A 225 4.72 -24.77 19.22
C TYR A 225 3.21 -24.83 18.94
N SER A 226 2.78 -25.42 17.81
CA SER A 226 1.44 -25.24 17.23
C SER A 226 0.26 -25.82 18.01
N ALA A 227 0.49 -26.66 19.03
CA ALA A 227 -0.58 -27.30 19.79
C ALA A 227 -1.08 -26.48 20.99
N ASP A 228 -0.29 -25.53 21.50
CA ASP A 228 -0.66 -24.66 22.62
C ASP A 228 -0.43 -23.19 22.26
N SER A 229 -1.53 -22.43 22.18
CA SER A 229 -1.51 -21.00 21.86
C SER A 229 -0.64 -20.18 22.81
N ASN A 230 -0.54 -20.57 24.09
CA ASN A 230 0.27 -19.86 25.08
C ASN A 230 1.77 -20.14 24.89
N SER A 231 2.14 -21.40 24.63
CA SER A 231 3.53 -21.76 24.32
C SER A 231 4.07 -20.99 23.10
N ARG A 232 3.26 -20.83 22.05
CA ARG A 232 3.62 -20.03 20.87
C ARG A 232 3.80 -18.54 21.21
N LEU A 233 2.90 -17.97 22.03
CA LEU A 233 3.00 -16.59 22.48
C LEU A 233 4.27 -16.35 23.31
N PHE A 234 4.60 -17.26 24.22
CA PHE A 234 5.81 -17.15 25.03
C PHE A 234 7.07 -17.29 24.19
N ALA A 235 7.13 -18.25 23.27
CA ALA A 235 8.27 -18.41 22.36
C ALA A 235 8.53 -17.16 21.50
N LEU A 236 7.46 -16.52 21.01
CA LEU A 236 7.56 -15.22 20.33
C LEU A 236 8.16 -14.14 21.22
N GLN A 237 7.66 -14.03 22.45
CA GLN A 237 8.13 -13.02 23.40
C GLN A 237 9.59 -13.27 23.81
N GLU A 238 10.00 -14.53 24.02
CA GLU A 238 11.38 -14.94 24.26
C GLU A 238 12.30 -14.55 23.10
N LEU A 239 11.89 -14.83 21.85
CA LEU A 239 12.65 -14.43 20.66
C LEU A 239 12.89 -12.92 20.62
N LEU A 240 11.84 -12.12 20.89
CA LEU A 240 11.96 -10.66 20.95
C LEU A 240 12.91 -10.22 22.08
N LEU A 241 12.91 -10.87 23.24
CA LEU A 241 13.84 -10.58 24.34
C LEU A 241 15.29 -10.91 23.99
N VAL A 242 15.52 -12.03 23.30
CA VAL A 242 16.86 -12.42 22.85
C VAL A 242 17.39 -11.37 21.86
N LEU A 243 16.58 -10.92 20.92
CA LEU A 243 16.95 -9.90 19.94
C LEU A 243 17.18 -8.53 20.60
N SER A 244 16.40 -8.18 21.62
CA SER A 244 16.57 -6.93 22.37
C SER A 244 17.81 -6.92 23.28
N MET A 245 18.59 -8.00 23.34
CA MET A 245 19.84 -8.04 24.10
C MET A 245 21.09 -8.11 23.20
N CYS A 246 20.93 -8.41 21.91
CA CYS A 246 22.03 -8.67 20.99
C CYS A 246 22.87 -7.42 20.62
N LYS A 247 22.33 -6.19 20.75
CA LYS A 247 23.03 -4.95 20.35
C LYS A 247 23.94 -4.36 21.45
N GLN A 248 23.82 -4.80 22.71
CA GLN A 248 24.63 -4.22 23.78
C GLN A 248 26.12 -4.59 23.75
N ASN A 249 26.62 -5.34 22.74
CA ASN A 249 27.95 -5.97 22.77
C ASN A 249 28.19 -6.86 24.02
N LYS A 250 27.13 -7.18 24.77
CA LYS A 250 27.20 -7.94 26.02
C LYS A 250 26.83 -9.41 25.85
N ASP A 251 26.06 -9.77 24.83
CA ASP A 251 25.68 -11.16 24.63
C ASP A 251 25.52 -11.60 23.15
N PRO A 252 26.51 -12.31 22.57
CA PRO A 252 26.41 -12.88 21.23
C PRO A 252 25.55 -14.16 21.17
N SER A 253 24.77 -14.48 22.21
CA SER A 253 24.18 -15.82 22.37
C SER A 253 23.34 -16.31 21.20
N LEU A 254 22.55 -15.47 20.53
CA LEU A 254 21.81 -15.93 19.34
C LEU A 254 22.76 -16.24 18.18
N LYS A 255 23.79 -15.41 17.98
CA LYS A 255 24.84 -15.65 16.98
C LYS A 255 25.60 -16.94 17.30
N THR A 256 25.96 -17.17 18.57
CA THR A 256 26.62 -18.39 19.04
C THR A 256 25.73 -19.61 18.81
N LEU A 257 24.45 -19.55 19.20
CA LEU A 257 23.48 -20.62 18.98
C LEU A 257 23.36 -20.99 17.49
N LEU A 258 23.22 -19.98 16.62
CA LEU A 258 23.15 -20.19 15.18
C LEU A 258 24.46 -20.74 14.59
N SER A 259 25.61 -20.27 15.08
CA SER A 259 26.93 -20.74 14.64
C SER A 259 27.18 -22.19 15.07
N GLU A 260 26.86 -22.55 16.32
CA GLU A 260 26.95 -23.92 16.81
C GLU A 260 25.99 -24.85 16.06
N GLY A 261 24.75 -24.39 15.80
CA GLY A 261 23.79 -25.09 14.98
C GLY A 261 24.27 -25.32 13.54
N ALA A 262 24.86 -24.30 12.92
CA ALA A 262 25.41 -24.37 11.58
C ALA A 262 26.61 -25.31 11.49
N LEU A 263 27.54 -25.24 12.44
CA LEU A 263 28.70 -26.13 12.53
C LEU A 263 28.30 -27.59 12.75
N ALA A 264 27.30 -27.82 13.59
CA ALA A 264 26.78 -29.16 13.87
C ALA A 264 25.78 -29.67 12.81
N ASN A 265 25.52 -28.90 11.75
CA ASN A 265 24.50 -29.21 10.73
C ASN A 265 23.13 -29.57 11.34
N LYS A 266 22.71 -28.86 12.40
CA LYS A 266 21.44 -29.11 13.07
C LYS A 266 20.28 -28.80 12.15
N GLU A 267 19.27 -29.66 12.16
CA GLU A 267 17.96 -29.36 11.56
C GLU A 267 17.24 -28.28 12.39
N PRO A 268 16.38 -27.45 11.76
CA PRO A 268 15.55 -26.44 12.42
C PRO A 268 14.88 -26.89 13.73
N SER A 269 14.29 -28.08 13.72
CA SER A 269 13.56 -28.63 14.87
C SER A 269 14.45 -28.88 16.09
N ALA A 270 15.73 -29.17 15.89
CA ALA A 270 16.69 -29.40 16.97
C ALA A 270 17.08 -28.11 17.70
N LEU A 271 16.99 -26.94 17.01
CA LEU A 271 17.31 -25.64 17.60
C LEU A 271 16.18 -25.04 18.44
N CYS A 272 14.94 -25.44 18.18
CA CYS A 272 13.75 -24.86 18.81
C CYS A 272 13.83 -24.83 20.34
N GLY A 273 14.17 -25.96 20.98
CA GLY A 273 14.29 -26.05 22.44
C GLY A 273 15.53 -25.38 23.04
N GLU A 274 16.53 -25.04 22.21
CA GLU A 274 17.77 -24.42 22.65
C GLU A 274 17.58 -22.91 22.91
N LEU A 275 16.63 -22.26 22.24
CA LEU A 275 16.32 -20.86 22.47
C LEU A 275 15.70 -20.61 23.84
N SER A 276 14.71 -21.41 24.26
CA SER A 276 14.11 -21.26 25.60
C SER A 276 15.12 -21.58 26.70
N SER A 277 15.98 -22.58 26.51
CA SER A 277 17.11 -22.87 27.41
C SER A 277 18.08 -21.69 27.51
N LEU A 278 18.38 -21.04 26.38
CA LEU A 278 19.22 -19.84 26.35
C LEU A 278 18.56 -18.68 27.11
N TYR A 279 17.27 -18.48 26.90
CA TYR A 279 16.47 -17.47 27.59
C TYR A 279 16.54 -17.67 29.11
N ASP A 280 16.16 -18.86 29.59
CA ASP A 280 16.10 -19.19 31.02
C ASP A 280 17.45 -19.11 31.71
N ARG A 281 18.51 -19.64 31.08
CA ARG A 281 19.82 -19.76 31.71
C ARG A 281 20.56 -18.44 31.79
N LYS A 282 20.40 -17.59 30.77
CA LYS A 282 21.32 -16.47 30.52
C LYS A 282 20.58 -15.14 30.41
N ILE A 283 19.64 -15.02 29.47
CA ILE A 283 19.01 -13.74 29.11
C ILE A 283 18.11 -13.23 30.24
N TYR A 284 17.25 -14.09 30.80
CA TYR A 284 16.37 -13.72 31.90
C TYR A 284 17.15 -13.14 33.09
N LYS A 285 18.20 -13.84 33.53
CA LYS A 285 19.04 -13.40 34.66
C LYS A 285 19.75 -12.08 34.39
N GLN A 286 20.25 -11.88 33.17
CA GLN A 286 20.90 -10.63 32.78
C GLN A 286 19.92 -9.45 32.78
N ILE A 287 18.76 -9.59 32.14
CA ILE A 287 17.76 -8.53 32.07
C ILE A 287 17.28 -8.17 33.48
N VAL A 288 16.90 -9.17 34.28
CA VAL A 288 16.48 -8.95 35.68
C VAL A 288 17.59 -8.27 36.48
N GLY A 289 18.86 -8.64 36.29
CA GLY A 289 19.99 -7.99 36.93
C GLY A 289 20.10 -6.49 36.62
N LEU A 290 19.84 -6.10 35.37
CA LEU A 290 19.95 -4.72 34.86
C LEU A 290 18.76 -3.83 35.19
N LEU A 291 17.63 -4.37 35.65
CA LEU A 291 16.47 -3.56 36.02
C LEU A 291 16.74 -2.75 37.31
N PRO A 292 16.28 -1.48 37.40
CA PRO A 292 16.42 -0.67 38.61
C PRO A 292 15.78 -1.33 39.83
N ASP A 293 16.37 -1.15 41.01
CA ASP A 293 15.82 -1.67 42.27
C ASP A 293 14.41 -1.18 42.56
N ARG A 294 14.03 0.00 42.06
CA ARG A 294 12.67 0.54 42.15
C ARG A 294 11.69 -0.27 41.30
N VAL A 295 12.07 -0.67 40.09
CA VAL A 295 11.26 -1.55 39.21
C VAL A 295 11.16 -2.96 39.79
N LYS A 296 12.27 -3.47 40.37
CA LYS A 296 12.30 -4.74 41.11
C LYS A 296 11.40 -4.73 42.35
N ARG A 297 11.29 -3.59 43.06
CA ARG A 297 10.46 -3.40 44.26
C ARG A 297 8.99 -3.06 43.95
N GLU A 298 8.71 -2.33 42.86
CA GLU A 298 7.36 -1.86 42.51
C GLU A 298 6.52 -2.89 41.72
N GLY A 299 7.10 -3.97 41.17
CA GLY A 299 6.35 -5.11 40.62
C GLY A 299 5.28 -4.81 39.55
N LEU A 300 5.36 -3.60 38.95
CA LEU A 300 4.50 -2.98 37.92
C LEU A 300 2.99 -3.05 38.20
N LYS A 301 2.41 -1.91 38.63
CA LYS A 301 0.97 -1.62 38.65
C LYS A 301 0.36 -1.71 37.23
N ILE A 302 0.13 -2.92 36.73
CA ILE A 302 -0.85 -3.19 35.67
C ILE A 302 -2.16 -3.57 36.41
N PRO A 303 -3.36 -3.14 35.97
CA PRO A 303 -4.56 -3.13 36.81
C PRO A 303 -4.87 -4.49 37.42
N THR A 304 -4.99 -4.50 38.74
CA THR A 304 -5.25 -5.65 39.60
C THR A 304 -6.56 -6.36 39.26
N TYR A 305 -6.47 -7.66 38.95
CA TYR A 305 -7.34 -8.68 39.55
C TYR A 305 -6.49 -9.91 39.94
N GLY A 306 -6.37 -10.17 41.24
CA GLY A 306 -6.15 -11.52 41.78
C GLY A 306 -4.72 -12.00 42.09
N VAL A 307 -4.06 -11.34 43.04
CA VAL A 307 -3.08 -11.82 44.05
C VAL A 307 -2.61 -13.30 43.99
N SER A 308 -1.30 -13.56 43.78
CA SER A 308 -0.31 -13.86 44.84
C SER A 308 1.03 -14.46 44.33
N ARG A 309 2.15 -14.11 44.99
CA ARG A 309 3.60 -14.38 44.75
C ARG A 309 4.24 -13.58 43.60
N SER A 310 4.86 -12.41 43.87
CA SER A 310 5.30 -11.39 42.87
C SER A 310 5.47 -11.95 41.43
N PRO A 311 4.36 -12.10 40.68
CA PRO A 311 4.30 -12.97 39.51
C PRO A 311 4.69 -12.22 38.23
N ALA A 312 5.11 -10.97 38.37
CA ALA A 312 5.17 -9.99 37.29
C ALA A 312 6.12 -10.42 36.16
N PHE A 313 7.24 -11.10 36.46
CA PHE A 313 8.23 -11.50 35.44
C PHE A 313 8.17 -12.99 35.03
N ASN A 314 7.17 -13.75 35.50
CA ASN A 314 6.95 -15.11 35.01
C ASN A 314 6.41 -15.15 33.57
N GLN A 315 5.92 -14.01 33.07
CA GLN A 315 5.49 -13.85 31.68
C GLN A 315 6.54 -13.03 30.91
N PRO A 316 7.10 -13.58 29.82
CA PRO A 316 8.08 -12.87 28.99
C PRO A 316 7.59 -11.49 28.50
N LEU A 317 6.28 -11.31 28.27
CA LEU A 317 5.69 -10.02 27.87
C LEU A 317 5.96 -8.87 28.86
N ASN A 318 5.87 -9.13 30.17
CA ASN A 318 6.10 -8.10 31.18
C ASN A 318 7.58 -7.73 31.25
N LEU A 319 8.47 -8.69 30.98
CA LEU A 319 9.90 -8.43 30.87
C LEU A 319 10.20 -7.59 29.62
N LEU A 320 9.53 -7.85 28.50
CA LEU A 320 9.63 -7.05 27.28
C LEU A 320 9.22 -5.59 27.53
N ARG A 321 8.07 -5.37 28.17
CA ARG A 321 7.60 -4.03 28.56
C ARG A 321 8.64 -3.32 29.41
N ALA A 322 9.16 -4.00 30.45
CA ALA A 322 10.18 -3.45 31.32
C ALA A 322 11.49 -3.10 30.59
N VAL A 323 11.92 -3.88 29.58
CA VAL A 323 13.10 -3.55 28.76
C VAL A 323 12.87 -2.29 27.94
N ILE A 324 11.68 -2.11 27.36
CA ILE A 324 11.37 -0.94 26.52
C ILE A 324 11.13 0.33 27.35
N ASP A 325 10.48 0.20 28.50
CA ASP A 325 10.11 1.31 29.38
C ASP A 325 11.28 1.88 30.19
N ASN A 326 12.45 1.21 30.20
CA ASN A 326 13.65 1.65 30.92
C ASN A 326 14.78 2.06 29.94
N PRO A 327 14.63 3.19 29.22
CA PRO A 327 15.55 3.63 28.18
C PRO A 327 16.98 3.88 28.68
N ASP A 328 17.15 4.29 29.93
CA ASP A 328 18.46 4.62 30.50
C ASP A 328 19.37 3.38 30.62
N ASN A 329 18.79 2.20 30.82
CA ASN A 329 19.53 0.93 30.97
C ASN A 329 19.63 0.13 29.66
N PHE A 330 18.73 0.39 28.71
CA PHE A 330 18.62 -0.38 27.46
C PHE A 330 18.74 0.45 26.18
N GLN A 331 18.99 1.77 26.27
CA GLN A 331 19.10 2.73 25.16
C GLN A 331 17.95 2.60 24.14
N GLN A 332 16.85 3.34 24.38
CA GLN A 332 15.58 3.26 23.60
C GLN A 332 15.76 3.35 22.09
N ASP A 333 16.69 4.17 21.62
CA ASP A 333 16.97 4.37 20.18
C ASP A 333 17.56 3.13 19.51
N SER A 334 17.96 2.11 20.27
CA SER A 334 18.78 1.02 19.75
C SER A 334 17.98 -0.17 19.21
N TYR A 335 16.78 -0.47 19.75
CA TYR A 335 15.92 -1.60 19.34
C TYR A 335 14.68 -1.15 18.58
N GLN A 336 14.13 0.02 18.93
CA GLN A 336 13.03 0.61 18.16
C GLN A 336 13.46 0.91 16.72
N VAL A 337 14.75 0.96 16.41
CA VAL A 337 15.31 1.26 15.08
C VAL A 337 15.60 -0.01 14.26
N GLN A 338 15.64 -1.20 14.87
CA GLN A 338 16.11 -2.42 14.21
C GLN A 338 15.11 -2.98 13.19
N PRO A 339 15.46 -3.08 11.89
CA PRO A 339 14.58 -3.63 10.86
C PRO A 339 14.14 -5.07 11.15
N LEU A 340 15.06 -5.93 11.61
CA LEU A 340 14.77 -7.34 11.89
C LEU A 340 13.74 -7.53 13.02
N TYR A 341 13.85 -6.73 14.09
CA TYR A 341 12.93 -6.74 15.23
C TYR A 341 11.51 -6.33 14.81
N ARG A 342 11.40 -5.28 13.98
CA ARG A 342 10.13 -4.80 13.43
C ARG A 342 9.49 -5.80 12.46
N ASN A 343 10.28 -6.41 11.57
CA ASN A 343 9.79 -7.43 10.65
C ASN A 343 9.26 -8.66 11.39
N ILE A 344 9.93 -9.10 12.46
CA ILE A 344 9.42 -10.19 13.34
C ILE A 344 8.11 -9.77 14.00
N ALA A 345 8.01 -8.56 14.55
CA ALA A 345 6.76 -8.07 15.14
C ALA A 345 5.59 -8.01 14.13
N ARG A 346 5.86 -7.61 12.88
CA ARG A 346 4.87 -7.61 11.80
C ARG A 346 4.39 -9.02 11.46
N LEU A 347 5.33 -9.94 11.21
CA LEU A 347 5.02 -11.35 10.92
C LEU A 347 4.27 -12.00 12.08
N ALA A 348 4.70 -11.74 13.31
CA ALA A 348 4.01 -12.21 14.50
C ALA A 348 2.57 -11.67 14.58
N THR A 349 2.35 -10.39 14.29
CA THR A 349 1.01 -9.80 14.24
C THR A 349 0.13 -10.50 13.19
N GLN A 350 0.66 -10.78 11.99
CA GLN A 350 -0.04 -11.54 10.95
C GLN A 350 -0.45 -12.94 11.46
N GLU A 351 0.49 -13.68 12.05
CA GLU A 351 0.25 -15.03 12.56
C GLU A 351 -0.75 -15.04 13.73
N LEU A 352 -0.66 -14.08 14.65
CA LEU A 352 -1.57 -13.99 15.79
C LEU A 352 -3.01 -13.65 15.35
N LEU A 353 -3.17 -12.74 14.38
CA LEU A 353 -4.48 -12.41 13.80
C LEU A 353 -5.07 -13.60 13.01
N LEU A 354 -4.24 -14.32 12.26
CA LEU A 354 -4.66 -15.55 11.56
C LEU A 354 -5.24 -16.56 12.55
N ASN A 355 -4.49 -16.87 13.62
CA ASN A 355 -4.91 -17.81 14.66
C ASN A 355 -6.18 -17.34 15.39
N TYR A 356 -6.30 -16.03 15.66
CA TYR A 356 -7.48 -15.45 16.31
C TYR A 356 -8.77 -15.67 15.50
N HIS A 357 -8.70 -15.52 14.18
CA HIS A 357 -9.87 -15.71 13.32
C HIS A 357 -10.19 -17.19 13.08
N GLN A 358 -9.18 -18.05 12.97
CA GLN A 358 -9.33 -19.48 12.66
C GLN A 358 -9.63 -20.37 13.88
N ILE A 359 -9.15 -20.01 15.08
CA ILE A 359 -9.27 -20.85 16.29
C ILE A 359 -10.15 -20.12 17.31
N SER A 360 -11.38 -20.61 17.49
CA SER A 360 -12.39 -20.00 18.38
C SER A 360 -11.93 -19.90 19.84
N GLU A 361 -11.18 -20.90 20.32
CA GLU A 361 -10.67 -21.01 21.69
C GLU A 361 -9.68 -19.89 22.06
N ILE A 362 -8.99 -19.33 21.07
CA ILE A 362 -7.94 -18.31 21.26
C ILE A 362 -8.54 -16.90 21.42
N ARG A 363 -9.79 -16.67 20.99
CA ARG A 363 -10.40 -15.33 20.96
C ARG A 363 -10.54 -14.68 22.34
N ASN A 364 -10.67 -15.51 23.38
CA ASN A 364 -10.79 -15.06 24.76
C ASN A 364 -9.46 -15.07 25.53
N ASN A 365 -8.33 -15.32 24.87
CA ASN A 365 -7.02 -15.34 25.51
C ASN A 365 -6.54 -13.90 25.79
N PRO A 366 -6.49 -13.44 27.05
CA PRO A 366 -6.07 -12.07 27.37
C PRO A 366 -4.61 -11.82 26.99
N THR A 367 -3.74 -12.82 27.13
CA THR A 367 -2.32 -12.74 26.79
C THR A 367 -2.10 -12.48 25.31
N LEU A 368 -2.96 -13.02 24.43
CA LEU A 368 -2.93 -12.75 23.00
C LEU A 368 -3.20 -11.26 22.72
N HIS A 369 -4.29 -10.73 23.27
CA HIS A 369 -4.67 -9.32 23.09
C HIS A 369 -3.60 -8.39 23.65
N GLU A 370 -3.06 -8.68 24.83
CA GLU A 370 -1.96 -7.91 25.41
C GLU A 370 -0.68 -7.95 24.58
N THR A 371 -0.39 -9.08 23.95
CA THR A 371 0.76 -9.23 23.04
C THR A 371 0.51 -8.43 21.76
N LEU A 372 -0.67 -8.53 21.15
CA LEU A 372 -1.04 -7.77 19.95
C LEU A 372 -1.00 -6.24 20.20
N ASP A 373 -1.55 -5.78 21.32
CA ASP A 373 -1.49 -4.38 21.73
C ASP A 373 -0.03 -3.94 21.92
N PHE A 374 0.80 -4.77 22.56
CA PHE A 374 2.24 -4.48 22.70
C PHE A 374 2.96 -4.37 21.35
N LEU A 375 2.79 -5.34 20.45
CA LEU A 375 3.41 -5.32 19.12
C LEU A 375 2.98 -4.09 18.33
N SER A 376 1.68 -3.79 18.31
CA SER A 376 1.10 -2.70 17.51
C SER A 376 1.39 -1.31 18.07
N ASP A 377 1.22 -1.07 19.37
CA ASP A 377 1.47 0.24 19.99
C ASP A 377 2.96 0.53 20.11
N THR A 378 3.72 -0.46 20.58
CA THR A 378 5.08 -0.23 21.09
C THR A 378 6.11 -0.38 19.98
N ILE A 379 5.99 -1.42 19.15
CA ILE A 379 6.99 -1.76 18.12
C ILE A 379 6.60 -1.17 16.77
N LEU A 380 5.39 -1.46 16.27
CA LEU A 380 4.95 -1.10 14.93
C LEU A 380 4.37 0.31 14.83
N GLY A 381 3.92 0.90 15.95
CA GLY A 381 3.30 2.22 15.99
C GLY A 381 1.96 2.34 15.26
N THR A 382 1.28 1.22 15.02
CA THR A 382 -0.03 1.15 14.34
C THR A 382 -1.21 1.17 15.31
N GLY A 383 -0.95 0.94 16.60
CA GLY A 383 -2.00 0.74 17.59
C GLY A 383 -2.83 1.98 17.93
N GLU A 384 -2.26 3.19 17.90
CA GLU A 384 -3.05 4.43 18.13
C GLU A 384 -4.06 4.69 17.01
N GLU A 385 -3.67 4.43 15.76
CA GLU A 385 -4.55 4.56 14.59
C GLU A 385 -5.66 3.50 14.62
N ALA A 386 -5.30 2.23 14.91
CA ALA A 386 -6.27 1.16 15.07
C ALA A 386 -7.23 1.43 16.25
N LYS A 387 -6.77 2.06 17.35
CA LYS A 387 -7.60 2.44 18.49
C LYS A 387 -8.60 3.56 18.20
N LYS A 388 -8.33 4.45 17.23
CA LYS A 388 -9.32 5.45 16.77
C LYS A 388 -10.51 4.77 16.09
N GLU A 389 -10.29 3.62 15.46
CA GLU A 389 -11.32 2.79 14.83
C GLU A 389 -12.01 1.84 15.82
N ARG A 390 -11.42 1.63 17.01
CA ARG A 390 -11.87 0.65 18.01
C ARG A 390 -12.97 1.21 18.91
N ASP A 391 -14.20 0.73 18.73
CA ASP A 391 -15.18 0.74 19.81
C ASP A 391 -14.69 -0.21 20.91
N ARG A 392 -14.36 0.33 22.10
CA ARG A 392 -13.65 -0.33 23.22
C ARG A 392 -14.30 -1.62 23.77
N LEU A 393 -15.38 -2.11 23.18
CA LEU A 393 -16.19 -3.24 23.66
C LEU A 393 -16.52 -4.30 22.58
N ARG A 394 -16.05 -4.21 21.32
CA ARG A 394 -16.41 -5.19 20.28
C ARG A 394 -15.31 -6.20 19.97
N ILE A 395 -15.60 -7.46 20.31
CA ILE A 395 -15.02 -8.67 19.70
C ILE A 395 -15.98 -9.06 18.55
N PRO A 396 -15.50 -9.43 17.35
CA PRO A 396 -14.09 -9.61 16.91
C PRO A 396 -13.47 -8.39 16.22
N PHE A 397 -12.14 -8.41 16.01
CA PHE A 397 -11.43 -7.45 15.13
C PHE A 397 -12.10 -7.38 13.76
N THR A 398 -12.34 -6.16 13.29
CA THR A 398 -12.88 -5.85 11.97
C THR A 398 -11.79 -5.94 10.90
N ILE A 399 -12.23 -6.00 9.65
CA ILE A 399 -11.32 -5.98 8.50
C ILE A 399 -10.45 -4.72 8.50
N SER A 400 -11.04 -3.55 8.74
CA SER A 400 -10.33 -2.25 8.79
C SER A 400 -9.24 -2.25 9.86
N GLU A 401 -9.56 -2.72 11.07
CA GLU A 401 -8.59 -2.76 12.17
C GLU A 401 -7.40 -3.68 11.84
N CYS A 402 -7.64 -4.84 11.25
CA CYS A 402 -6.57 -5.75 10.81
C CYS A 402 -5.68 -5.12 9.73
N GLU A 403 -6.25 -4.34 8.80
CA GLU A 403 -5.49 -3.62 7.78
C GLU A 403 -4.63 -2.52 8.38
N THR A 404 -5.19 -1.74 9.31
CA THR A 404 -4.48 -0.66 10.01
C THR A 404 -3.32 -1.21 10.85
N LEU A 405 -3.54 -2.31 11.58
CA LEU A 405 -2.50 -2.97 12.39
C LEU A 405 -1.30 -3.45 11.57
N LEU A 406 -1.54 -3.87 10.32
CA LEU A 406 -0.54 -4.40 9.41
C LEU A 406 -0.05 -3.38 8.37
N SER A 407 -0.45 -2.11 8.48
CA SER A 407 -0.10 -1.08 7.49
C SER A 407 1.43 -0.88 7.38
N PRO A 408 2.01 -0.98 6.17
CA PRO A 408 3.42 -0.69 5.94
C PRO A 408 3.71 0.82 5.89
N TYR A 409 2.67 1.66 5.86
CA TYR A 409 2.80 3.13 5.80
C TYR A 409 2.94 3.78 7.18
N ALA A 410 2.79 3.00 8.25
CA ALA A 410 2.99 3.52 9.59
C ALA A 410 4.40 4.08 9.75
N ARG A 411 4.55 5.22 10.41
CA ARG A 411 5.84 5.92 10.58
C ARG A 411 6.96 5.01 11.16
N LYS A 412 6.60 3.97 11.91
CA LYS A 412 7.52 2.98 12.47
C LYS A 412 7.60 1.67 11.65
N ALA A 413 7.11 1.59 10.43
CA ALA A 413 7.17 0.37 9.62
C ALA A 413 8.55 0.09 8.99
N ARG A 414 9.32 1.15 8.63
CA ARG A 414 10.67 1.01 8.00
C ARG A 414 10.70 0.08 6.78
N VAL A 415 9.62 0.06 6.00
CA VAL A 415 9.58 -0.63 4.71
C VAL A 415 10.13 0.36 3.66
N PRO A 416 11.04 -0.06 2.77
CA PRO A 416 11.46 0.80 1.66
C PRO A 416 10.28 1.20 0.79
N SER A 417 10.25 2.43 0.29
CA SER A 417 9.14 2.97 -0.52
C SER A 417 8.80 2.09 -1.74
N GLU A 418 9.79 1.40 -2.29
CA GLU A 418 9.67 0.48 -3.42
C GLU A 418 8.90 -0.81 -3.07
N TYR A 419 8.79 -1.14 -1.78
CA TYR A 419 8.13 -2.34 -1.27
C TYR A 419 6.87 -2.06 -0.46
N GLU A 420 6.62 -0.82 -0.04
CA GLU A 420 5.44 -0.46 0.77
C GLU A 420 4.15 -0.96 0.13
N HIS A 421 4.02 -0.77 -1.19
CA HIS A 421 2.88 -1.19 -1.97
C HIS A 421 2.72 -2.72 -2.02
N ALA A 422 3.79 -3.44 -2.33
CA ALA A 422 3.80 -4.90 -2.35
C ALA A 422 3.49 -5.51 -0.98
N VAL A 423 4.04 -4.93 0.09
CA VAL A 423 3.78 -5.37 1.48
C VAL A 423 2.35 -5.09 1.87
N TYR A 424 1.79 -3.94 1.49
CA TYR A 424 0.40 -3.62 1.76
C TYR A 424 -0.53 -4.63 1.09
N PHE A 425 -0.34 -4.88 -0.21
CA PHE A 425 -1.16 -5.86 -0.93
C PHE A 425 -1.04 -7.25 -0.35
N ALA A 426 0.18 -7.69 -0.07
CA ALA A 426 0.41 -8.96 0.59
C ALA A 426 -0.35 -9.05 1.93
N ASN A 427 -0.35 -7.97 2.73
CA ASN A 427 -1.12 -7.90 3.97
C ASN A 427 -2.63 -7.90 3.72
N GLN A 428 -3.12 -7.28 2.65
CA GLN A 428 -4.52 -7.35 2.28
C GLN A 428 -4.96 -8.76 1.90
N LEU A 429 -4.10 -9.53 1.21
CA LEU A 429 -4.34 -10.94 0.92
C LEU A 429 -4.39 -11.75 2.22
N VAL A 430 -3.43 -11.50 3.12
CA VAL A 430 -3.39 -12.11 4.46
C VAL A 430 -4.69 -11.83 5.23
N VAL A 431 -5.11 -10.56 5.30
CA VAL A 431 -6.35 -10.16 5.99
C VAL A 431 -7.57 -10.77 5.31
N ALA A 432 -7.66 -10.72 3.98
CA ALA A 432 -8.77 -11.35 3.25
C ALA A 432 -8.89 -12.85 3.57
N ASN A 433 -7.75 -13.54 3.70
CA ASN A 433 -7.67 -14.94 4.09
C ASN A 433 -8.19 -15.19 5.51
N PHE A 434 -7.97 -14.28 6.46
CA PHE A 434 -8.48 -14.43 7.84
C PHE A 434 -10.01 -14.60 7.88
N PHE A 435 -10.71 -13.87 7.00
CA PHE A 435 -12.15 -13.82 6.97
C PHE A 435 -12.76 -14.68 5.85
N ALA A 436 -11.97 -15.35 5.02
CA ALA A 436 -12.48 -16.12 3.90
C ALA A 436 -13.05 -17.45 4.39
N THR A 437 -14.30 -17.74 4.05
CA THR A 437 -14.95 -19.04 4.30
C THR A 437 -14.73 -20.03 3.15
N SER A 438 -14.31 -19.53 1.99
CA SER A 438 -13.99 -20.33 0.80
C SER A 438 -12.97 -19.62 -0.09
N ILE A 439 -12.39 -20.36 -1.04
CA ILE A 439 -11.52 -19.81 -2.09
C ILE A 439 -12.29 -18.78 -2.95
N ALA A 440 -13.59 -18.99 -3.17
CA ALA A 440 -14.44 -18.03 -3.89
C ALA A 440 -14.61 -16.70 -3.14
N ASP A 441 -14.68 -16.77 -1.80
CA ASP A 441 -14.71 -15.57 -0.95
C ASP A 441 -13.36 -14.85 -0.91
N LEU A 442 -12.26 -15.61 -0.94
CA LEU A 442 -10.93 -15.05 -1.09
C LEU A 442 -10.82 -14.30 -2.44
N LYS A 443 -11.20 -14.95 -3.56
CA LYS A 443 -11.25 -14.34 -4.90
C LYS A 443 -12.05 -13.02 -4.89
N ASN A 444 -13.25 -13.02 -4.31
CA ASN A 444 -14.09 -11.82 -4.21
C ASN A 444 -13.51 -10.71 -3.31
N LYS A 445 -12.81 -11.05 -2.23
CA LYS A 445 -12.20 -10.07 -1.31
C LYS A 445 -10.91 -9.48 -1.85
N ILE A 446 -10.09 -10.30 -2.53
CA ILE A 446 -8.90 -9.85 -3.26
C ILE A 446 -9.33 -8.83 -4.32
N ILE A 447 -10.31 -9.16 -5.15
CA ILE A 447 -10.78 -8.28 -6.23
C ILE A 447 -11.39 -6.98 -5.68
N LYS A 448 -12.26 -7.05 -4.67
CA LYS A 448 -12.89 -5.85 -4.06
C LYS A 448 -11.91 -4.92 -3.36
N LYS A 449 -10.82 -5.43 -2.79
CA LYS A 449 -9.82 -4.62 -2.07
C LYS A 449 -8.70 -4.13 -2.98
N SER A 450 -8.19 -4.98 -3.86
CA SER A 450 -7.14 -4.62 -4.81
C SER A 450 -7.60 -3.53 -5.78
N CYS A 451 -8.86 -3.57 -6.26
CA CYS A 451 -9.40 -2.53 -7.16
C CYS A 451 -9.71 -1.20 -6.43
N LYS A 452 -10.24 -1.26 -5.20
CA LYS A 452 -10.47 -0.06 -4.37
C LYS A 452 -9.16 0.65 -3.99
N TYR A 453 -8.09 -0.10 -3.81
CA TYR A 453 -6.82 0.41 -3.35
C TYR A 453 -5.90 0.91 -4.48
N ALA A 454 -5.87 0.22 -5.63
CA ALA A 454 -5.26 0.77 -6.84
C ALA A 454 -5.90 2.13 -7.22
N ALA A 455 -7.18 2.31 -6.90
CA ALA A 455 -7.87 3.57 -7.13
C ALA A 455 -7.61 4.65 -6.05
N SER A 456 -7.44 4.29 -4.77
CA SER A 456 -7.29 5.28 -3.68
C SER A 456 -5.88 5.86 -3.51
N ILE A 457 -4.84 5.16 -3.98
CA ILE A 457 -3.45 5.67 -3.97
C ILE A 457 -3.12 6.49 -5.23
N HIS A 458 -3.93 6.43 -6.28
CA HIS A 458 -3.60 6.96 -7.60
C HIS A 458 -4.40 8.19 -8.06
N GLY A 459 -4.99 8.96 -7.14
CA GLY A 459 -5.61 10.26 -7.45
C GLY A 459 -4.69 11.29 -8.13
N ASP A 460 -3.43 10.95 -8.45
CA ASP A 460 -2.49 11.81 -9.19
C ASP A 460 -1.60 11.12 -10.25
N LEU A 461 -1.74 9.81 -10.51
CA LEU A 461 -0.84 9.11 -11.46
C LEU A 461 -1.57 8.71 -12.75
N LYS A 462 -1.61 9.68 -13.67
CA LYS A 462 -1.75 9.43 -15.11
C LYS A 462 -0.72 8.36 -15.54
N GLN A 463 -1.19 7.41 -16.35
CA GLN A 463 -0.47 6.35 -17.06
C GLN A 463 -0.19 5.08 -16.24
N SER A 464 -1.05 4.06 -16.46
CA SER A 464 -0.69 2.65 -16.54
C SER A 464 0.43 2.16 -15.60
N GLN A 465 0.10 1.65 -14.42
CA GLN A 465 1.06 0.89 -13.62
C GLN A 465 0.57 -0.53 -13.42
N GLN A 466 0.95 -1.38 -14.38
CA GLN A 466 1.11 -2.81 -14.11
C GLN A 466 1.98 -2.95 -12.85
N ILE A 467 1.59 -3.86 -11.95
CA ILE A 467 2.41 -4.20 -10.78
C ILE A 467 3.84 -4.50 -11.24
N LYS A 468 4.83 -3.87 -10.61
CA LYS A 468 6.23 -4.07 -10.99
C LYS A 468 6.62 -5.53 -10.73
N PRO A 469 7.51 -6.13 -11.52
CA PRO A 469 7.87 -7.55 -11.37
C PRO A 469 8.31 -7.97 -9.95
N HIS A 470 9.03 -7.09 -9.24
CA HIS A 470 9.45 -7.35 -7.86
C HIS A 470 8.29 -7.29 -6.85
N GLU A 471 7.31 -6.42 -7.06
CA GLU A 471 6.12 -6.36 -6.23
C GLU A 471 5.26 -7.62 -6.42
N LEU A 472 5.09 -8.06 -7.67
CA LEU A 472 4.39 -9.30 -7.98
C LEU A 472 5.10 -10.51 -7.35
N SER A 473 6.41 -10.62 -7.52
CA SER A 473 7.21 -11.70 -6.91
C SER A 473 7.03 -11.73 -5.39
N TRP A 474 7.03 -10.56 -4.75
CA TRP A 474 6.77 -10.45 -3.31
C TRP A 474 5.38 -10.94 -2.93
N ILE A 475 4.33 -10.46 -3.61
CA ILE A 475 2.94 -10.84 -3.37
C ILE A 475 2.77 -12.36 -3.53
N LEU A 476 3.30 -12.93 -4.62
CA LEU A 476 3.23 -14.38 -4.88
C LEU A 476 3.96 -15.18 -3.79
N SER A 477 5.11 -14.71 -3.30
CA SER A 477 5.82 -15.38 -2.19
C SER A 477 4.99 -15.46 -0.91
N VAL A 478 4.14 -14.45 -0.64
CA VAL A 478 3.26 -14.45 0.52
C VAL A 478 2.07 -15.37 0.31
N VAL A 479 1.52 -15.42 -0.91
CA VAL A 479 0.45 -16.35 -1.28
C VAL A 479 0.90 -17.79 -1.17
N GLU A 480 2.08 -18.12 -1.70
CA GLU A 480 2.71 -19.44 -1.56
C GLU A 480 2.87 -19.85 -0.10
N ARG A 481 3.18 -18.91 0.79
CA ARG A 481 3.25 -19.19 2.23
C ARG A 481 1.88 -19.48 2.84
N LEU A 482 0.86 -18.69 2.49
CA LEU A 482 -0.49 -18.85 3.05
C LEU A 482 -1.20 -20.10 2.54
N ALA A 483 -0.92 -20.49 1.30
CA ALA A 483 -1.56 -21.62 0.63
C ALA A 483 -0.54 -22.41 -0.21
N PRO A 484 0.43 -23.10 0.43
CA PRO A 484 1.57 -23.75 -0.26
C PRO A 484 1.18 -24.86 -1.23
N ASN A 485 0.00 -25.46 -1.02
CA ASN A 485 -0.50 -26.54 -1.88
C ASN A 485 -1.52 -26.04 -2.92
N ASP A 486 -1.86 -24.74 -2.92
CA ASP A 486 -2.89 -24.18 -3.78
C ASP A 486 -2.28 -23.41 -4.96
N LYS A 487 -1.83 -24.18 -5.96
CA LYS A 487 -1.33 -23.62 -7.23
C LYS A 487 -2.39 -22.84 -7.99
N GLU A 488 -3.67 -23.08 -7.71
CA GLU A 488 -4.76 -22.37 -8.36
C GLU A 488 -4.76 -20.91 -7.89
N ILE A 489 -4.68 -20.64 -6.58
CA ILE A 489 -4.64 -19.27 -6.05
C ILE A 489 -3.47 -18.46 -6.63
N ILE A 490 -2.28 -19.06 -6.73
CA ILE A 490 -1.09 -18.41 -7.33
C ILE A 490 -1.40 -17.98 -8.78
N ARG A 491 -2.03 -18.87 -9.56
CA ARG A 491 -2.41 -18.58 -10.94
C ARG A 491 -3.44 -17.46 -11.02
N TYR A 492 -4.44 -17.45 -10.14
CA TYR A 492 -5.44 -16.37 -10.06
C TYR A 492 -4.82 -15.01 -9.69
N VAL A 493 -3.92 -14.99 -8.70
CA VAL A 493 -3.25 -13.77 -8.27
C VAL A 493 -2.41 -13.19 -9.41
N LYS A 494 -1.66 -14.06 -10.11
CA LYS A 494 -0.90 -13.65 -11.30
C LYS A 494 -1.82 -13.10 -12.38
N TYR A 495 -2.86 -13.84 -12.75
CA TYR A 495 -3.86 -13.44 -13.72
C TYR A 495 -4.41 -12.02 -13.46
N ILE A 496 -4.85 -11.76 -12.23
CA ILE A 496 -5.43 -10.47 -11.83
C ILE A 496 -4.41 -9.33 -11.95
N PHE A 497 -3.18 -9.52 -11.45
CA PHE A 497 -2.20 -8.44 -11.37
C PHE A 497 -1.42 -8.18 -12.67
N THR A 498 -1.41 -9.13 -13.61
CA THR A 498 -0.64 -8.98 -14.86
C THR A 498 -1.48 -8.95 -16.13
N GLU A 499 -2.67 -9.55 -16.13
CA GLU A 499 -3.43 -9.78 -17.38
C GLU A 499 -4.77 -9.04 -17.44
N LEU A 500 -5.38 -8.69 -16.31
CA LEU A 500 -6.64 -7.94 -16.28
C LEU A 500 -6.46 -6.44 -16.43
N ASN A 501 -7.34 -5.82 -17.22
CA ASN A 501 -7.38 -4.38 -17.40
C ASN A 501 -8.30 -3.72 -16.37
N SER A 502 -7.86 -2.56 -15.85
CA SER A 502 -8.71 -1.62 -15.13
C SER A 502 -8.93 -0.38 -15.97
N TYR A 503 -10.15 0.16 -15.94
CA TYR A 503 -10.57 1.28 -16.78
C TYR A 503 -10.72 2.57 -15.97
N GLY A 504 -10.06 3.62 -16.44
CA GLY A 504 -10.06 4.96 -15.89
C GLY A 504 -10.77 5.99 -16.77
N LEU A 505 -10.79 7.24 -16.31
CA LEU A 505 -11.37 8.36 -17.07
C LEU A 505 -10.67 8.56 -18.42
N ALA A 506 -9.34 8.37 -18.48
CA ALA A 506 -8.57 8.51 -19.72
C ALA A 506 -8.93 7.44 -20.77
N ASP A 507 -9.41 6.28 -20.35
CA ASP A 507 -9.82 5.21 -21.26
C ASP A 507 -11.15 5.55 -21.94
N LEU A 508 -12.06 6.29 -21.28
CA LEU A 508 -13.30 6.74 -21.92
C LEU A 508 -13.01 7.58 -23.16
N ASP A 509 -12.07 8.53 -23.09
CA ASP A 509 -11.72 9.39 -24.23
C ASP A 509 -11.13 8.58 -25.40
N ARG A 510 -10.40 7.51 -25.09
CA ARG A 510 -9.85 6.59 -26.10
C ARG A 510 -10.95 5.71 -26.73
N LEU A 511 -11.90 5.27 -25.91
CA LEU A 511 -12.98 4.34 -26.27
C LEU A 511 -14.22 5.04 -26.85
N ALA A 512 -14.32 6.36 -26.75
CA ALA A 512 -15.39 7.19 -27.29
C ALA A 512 -15.34 7.26 -28.83
N LYS A 513 -15.58 6.15 -29.52
CA LYS A 513 -15.56 6.07 -30.97
C LYS A 513 -16.60 5.12 -31.54
N THR A 514 -17.86 5.23 -31.13
CA THR A 514 -19.04 4.92 -31.97
C THR A 514 -20.32 5.12 -31.17
N GLN A 515 -21.25 5.93 -31.69
CA GLN A 515 -22.62 5.93 -31.19
C GLN A 515 -23.33 4.68 -31.73
N SER A 516 -23.90 3.88 -30.84
CA SER A 516 -24.68 2.73 -31.24
C SER A 516 -26.04 3.17 -31.79
N LYS A 517 -26.49 2.52 -32.86
CA LYS A 517 -27.86 2.69 -33.38
C LYS A 517 -28.90 1.90 -32.56
N SER A 518 -28.47 1.03 -31.65
CA SER A 518 -29.35 0.22 -30.82
C SER A 518 -30.17 1.07 -29.85
N SER A 519 -31.31 0.52 -29.44
CA SER A 519 -32.15 1.07 -28.38
C SER A 519 -31.50 0.91 -27.00
N ALA A 520 -31.97 1.68 -26.00
CA ALA A 520 -31.46 1.60 -24.64
C ALA A 520 -31.59 0.19 -24.03
N GLN A 521 -32.71 -0.51 -24.27
CA GLN A 521 -32.93 -1.85 -23.75
C GLN A 521 -31.97 -2.87 -24.37
N GLU A 522 -31.80 -2.83 -25.69
CA GLU A 522 -30.90 -3.74 -26.41
C GLU A 522 -29.45 -3.57 -25.94
N LEU A 523 -29.02 -2.35 -25.65
CA LEU A 523 -27.71 -2.08 -25.06
C LEU A 523 -27.59 -2.69 -23.66
N ILE A 524 -28.60 -2.53 -22.80
CA ILE A 524 -28.60 -3.13 -21.45
C ILE A 524 -28.52 -4.65 -21.52
N ASP A 525 -29.36 -5.27 -22.36
CA ASP A 525 -29.38 -6.73 -22.51
C ASP A 525 -28.04 -7.25 -23.05
N GLN A 526 -27.45 -6.54 -24.02
CA GLN A 526 -26.13 -6.87 -24.56
C GLN A 526 -25.02 -6.74 -23.49
N MET A 527 -25.04 -5.68 -22.68
CA MET A 527 -24.09 -5.51 -21.58
C MET A 527 -24.19 -6.65 -20.55
N ILE A 528 -25.40 -7.12 -20.24
CA ILE A 528 -25.60 -8.25 -19.33
C ILE A 528 -25.01 -9.54 -19.94
N ILE A 529 -25.20 -9.76 -21.23
CA ILE A 529 -24.63 -10.91 -21.95
C ILE A 529 -23.09 -10.84 -21.96
N ASP A 530 -22.52 -9.69 -22.29
CA ASP A 530 -21.06 -9.50 -22.32
C ASP A 530 -20.44 -9.60 -20.91
N LEU A 531 -21.13 -9.13 -19.87
CA LEU A 531 -20.69 -9.36 -18.48
C LEU A 531 -20.79 -10.83 -18.06
N ALA A 532 -21.78 -11.57 -18.54
CA ALA A 532 -21.85 -13.01 -18.32
C ALA A 532 -20.69 -13.73 -19.03
N ASP A 533 -20.31 -13.27 -20.23
CA ASP A 533 -19.15 -13.78 -20.97
C ASP A 533 -17.83 -13.48 -20.24
N ALA A 534 -17.66 -12.25 -19.74
CA ALA A 534 -16.52 -11.87 -18.91
C ALA A 534 -16.40 -12.76 -17.66
N ASN A 535 -17.51 -13.01 -16.97
CA ASN A 535 -17.53 -13.90 -15.81
C ASN A 535 -17.23 -15.37 -16.16
N ALA A 536 -17.58 -15.84 -17.36
CA ALA A 536 -17.21 -17.16 -17.84
C ALA A 536 -15.71 -17.23 -18.15
N ALA A 537 -15.17 -16.23 -18.86
CA ALA A 537 -13.75 -16.10 -19.16
C ALA A 537 -12.88 -16.02 -17.89
N PHE A 538 -13.34 -15.30 -16.86
CA PHE A 538 -12.69 -15.23 -15.55
C PHE A 538 -12.52 -16.61 -14.90
N LYS A 539 -13.53 -17.48 -15.00
CA LYS A 539 -13.45 -18.85 -14.45
C LYS A 539 -12.44 -19.73 -15.20
N GLU A 540 -12.23 -19.44 -16.48
CA GLU A 540 -11.28 -20.12 -17.37
C GLU A 540 -9.87 -19.49 -17.31
N LEU A 541 -9.73 -18.31 -16.70
CA LEU A 541 -8.53 -17.48 -16.68
C LEU A 541 -8.10 -17.05 -18.10
N ASP A 542 -9.06 -16.63 -18.93
CA ASP A 542 -8.82 -16.09 -20.28
C ASP A 542 -8.94 -14.56 -20.29
N ALA A 543 -7.80 -13.88 -20.09
CA ALA A 543 -7.76 -12.44 -19.94
C ALA A 543 -8.10 -11.72 -21.25
N ALA A 544 -7.74 -12.29 -22.39
CA ALA A 544 -8.02 -11.67 -23.68
C ALA A 544 -9.52 -11.60 -23.93
N ARG A 545 -10.24 -12.71 -23.65
CA ARG A 545 -11.69 -12.77 -23.76
C ARG A 545 -12.38 -11.90 -22.70
N GLU A 546 -11.94 -11.98 -21.44
CA GLU A 546 -12.50 -11.18 -20.34
C GLU A 546 -12.36 -9.68 -20.62
N ASN A 547 -11.15 -9.21 -20.94
CA ASN A 547 -10.89 -7.80 -21.23
C ASN A 547 -11.70 -7.31 -22.42
N ALA A 548 -11.79 -8.09 -23.51
CA ALA A 548 -12.56 -7.71 -24.69
C ALA A 548 -14.07 -7.63 -24.43
N ALA A 549 -14.61 -8.51 -23.58
CA ALA A 549 -16.00 -8.46 -23.16
C ALA A 549 -16.28 -7.22 -22.30
N VAL A 550 -15.42 -6.93 -21.31
CA VAL A 550 -15.54 -5.75 -20.44
C VAL A 550 -15.39 -4.44 -21.22
N GLU A 551 -14.48 -4.37 -22.19
CA GLU A 551 -14.29 -3.18 -23.05
C GLU A 551 -15.58 -2.84 -23.81
N LYS A 552 -16.26 -3.85 -24.38
CA LYS A 552 -17.57 -3.66 -25.04
C LYS A 552 -18.62 -3.12 -24.09
N VAL A 553 -18.67 -3.64 -22.86
CA VAL A 553 -19.61 -3.18 -21.83
C VAL A 553 -19.36 -1.71 -21.50
N ILE A 554 -18.10 -1.30 -21.34
CA ILE A 554 -17.75 0.09 -21.01
C ILE A 554 -18.11 1.04 -22.15
N ILE A 555 -17.85 0.65 -23.40
CA ILE A 555 -18.24 1.43 -24.58
C ILE A 555 -19.77 1.61 -24.62
N ALA A 556 -20.52 0.51 -24.45
CA ALA A 556 -21.98 0.53 -24.46
C ALA A 556 -22.56 1.36 -23.30
N LEU A 557 -21.96 1.26 -22.12
CA LEU A 557 -22.36 2.03 -20.94
C LEU A 557 -22.14 3.53 -21.15
N ASN A 558 -20.99 3.93 -21.69
CA ASN A 558 -20.72 5.33 -21.97
C ASN A 558 -21.68 5.90 -23.01
N ASP A 559 -21.94 5.17 -24.10
CA ASP A 559 -22.92 5.58 -25.13
C ASP A 559 -24.34 5.71 -24.56
N LEU A 560 -24.76 4.78 -23.70
CA LEU A 560 -26.06 4.82 -23.03
C LEU A 560 -26.21 6.05 -22.12
N LEU A 561 -25.18 6.39 -21.34
CA LEU A 561 -25.23 7.50 -20.39
C LEU A 561 -25.20 8.86 -21.10
N GLU A 562 -24.39 9.02 -22.14
CA GLU A 562 -24.17 10.30 -22.83
C GLU A 562 -25.22 10.58 -23.93
N ASN A 563 -25.63 9.57 -24.70
CA ASN A 563 -26.35 9.78 -25.96
C ASN A 563 -27.78 9.22 -25.97
N LYS A 564 -28.21 8.50 -24.93
CA LYS A 564 -29.52 7.85 -24.87
C LYS A 564 -30.35 8.34 -23.69
N GLU A 565 -31.65 8.43 -23.93
CA GLU A 565 -32.64 8.58 -22.86
C GLU A 565 -33.07 7.19 -22.38
N LEU A 566 -33.10 7.03 -21.05
CA LEU A 566 -33.71 5.85 -20.45
C LEU A 566 -35.22 6.05 -20.47
N SER A 567 -35.95 5.08 -20.98
CA SER A 567 -37.41 5.16 -21.14
C SER A 567 -38.19 4.70 -19.91
N SER A 568 -37.54 4.04 -18.94
CA SER A 568 -38.21 3.56 -17.73
C SER A 568 -37.28 3.43 -16.52
N THR A 569 -37.88 3.45 -15.34
CA THR A 569 -37.21 3.25 -14.05
C THR A 569 -36.69 1.82 -13.85
N LYS A 570 -37.37 0.83 -14.46
CA LYS A 570 -36.91 -0.56 -14.50
C LYS A 570 -35.58 -0.71 -15.26
N GLN A 571 -35.41 0.05 -16.34
CA GLN A 571 -34.15 0.08 -17.09
C GLN A 571 -33.01 0.65 -16.25
N LEU A 572 -33.27 1.73 -15.52
CA LEU A 572 -32.28 2.34 -14.63
C LEU A 572 -31.87 1.41 -13.48
N GLN A 573 -32.83 0.76 -12.81
CA GLN A 573 -32.53 -0.23 -11.76
C GLN A 573 -31.77 -1.43 -12.34
N GLY A 574 -32.20 -1.95 -13.49
CA GLY A 574 -31.53 -3.06 -14.17
C GLY A 574 -30.09 -2.72 -14.58
N LEU A 575 -29.85 -1.49 -15.05
CA LEU A 575 -28.51 -0.97 -15.37
C LEU A 575 -27.65 -0.86 -14.12
N TYR A 576 -28.20 -0.39 -13.00
CA TYR A 576 -27.45 -0.28 -11.75
C TYR A 576 -27.07 -1.64 -11.17
N ASP A 577 -28.06 -2.53 -10.99
CA ASP A 577 -27.88 -3.82 -10.32
C ASP A 577 -27.09 -4.82 -11.15
N ASN A 578 -27.38 -4.91 -12.45
CA ASN A 578 -26.84 -5.97 -13.31
C ASN A 578 -25.62 -5.55 -14.13
N VAL A 579 -25.35 -4.24 -14.26
CA VAL A 579 -24.22 -3.75 -15.06
C VAL A 579 -23.25 -2.95 -14.21
N PHE A 580 -23.69 -1.83 -13.64
CA PHE A 580 -22.81 -0.93 -12.91
C PHE A 580 -22.23 -1.55 -11.63
N ALA A 581 -23.04 -2.18 -10.79
CA ALA A 581 -22.55 -2.76 -9.54
C ALA A 581 -21.50 -3.86 -9.75
N PRO A 582 -21.67 -4.81 -10.71
CA PRO A 582 -20.61 -5.74 -11.09
C PRO A 582 -19.35 -5.03 -11.60
N LEU A 583 -19.49 -4.09 -12.55
CA LEU A 583 -18.35 -3.35 -13.13
C LEU A 583 -17.55 -2.58 -12.09
N LYS A 584 -18.24 -1.80 -11.25
CA LYS A 584 -17.65 -1.00 -10.16
C LYS A 584 -16.81 -1.85 -9.23
N SER A 585 -17.20 -3.10 -9.01
CA SER A 585 -16.51 -3.97 -8.07
C SER A 585 -15.25 -4.65 -8.62
N GLN A 586 -15.06 -4.69 -9.94
CA GLN A 586 -14.04 -5.54 -10.58
C GLN A 586 -13.18 -4.83 -11.63
N TYR A 587 -13.71 -3.85 -12.36
CA TYR A 587 -13.06 -3.35 -13.58
C TYR A 587 -12.88 -1.82 -13.62
N LEU A 588 -13.61 -1.06 -12.80
CA LEU A 588 -13.57 0.40 -12.83
C LEU A 588 -12.67 0.96 -11.72
N THR A 589 -11.93 2.02 -12.06
CA THR A 589 -11.31 2.92 -11.07
C THR A 589 -12.38 3.68 -10.27
N GLU A 590 -12.05 4.16 -9.06
CA GLU A 590 -13.00 4.94 -8.25
C GLU A 590 -13.43 6.23 -8.92
N GLU A 591 -12.53 6.94 -9.60
CA GLU A 591 -12.86 8.17 -10.34
C GLU A 591 -13.92 7.91 -11.42
N LEU A 592 -13.70 6.89 -12.25
CA LEU A 592 -14.65 6.50 -13.29
C LEU A 592 -15.96 5.98 -12.68
N ALA A 593 -15.88 5.15 -11.64
CA ALA A 593 -17.06 4.66 -10.95
C ALA A 593 -17.88 5.80 -10.35
N HIS A 594 -17.23 6.82 -9.78
CA HIS A 594 -17.91 8.00 -9.23
C HIS A 594 -18.55 8.84 -10.34
N LYS A 595 -17.86 9.05 -11.47
CA LYS A 595 -18.43 9.75 -12.63
C LYS A 595 -19.68 9.03 -13.16
N ILE A 596 -19.61 7.71 -13.32
CA ILE A 596 -20.75 6.90 -13.77
C ILE A 596 -21.87 6.92 -12.74
N GLN A 597 -21.55 6.80 -11.45
CA GLN A 597 -22.54 6.86 -10.38
C GLN A 597 -23.28 8.20 -10.37
N ASN A 598 -22.56 9.31 -10.52
CA ASN A 598 -23.18 10.64 -10.65
C ASN A 598 -24.09 10.71 -11.88
N ALA A 599 -23.64 10.21 -13.04
CA ALA A 599 -24.47 10.20 -14.25
C ALA A 599 -25.76 9.35 -14.06
N LEU A 600 -25.67 8.22 -13.37
CA LEU A 600 -26.84 7.40 -13.02
C LEU A 600 -27.77 8.13 -12.04
N THR A 601 -27.22 8.80 -11.03
CA THR A 601 -27.99 9.62 -10.08
C THR A 601 -28.66 10.81 -10.76
N ASP A 602 -27.99 11.46 -11.71
CA ASP A 602 -28.56 12.57 -12.49
C ASP A 602 -29.74 12.07 -13.34
N LYS A 603 -29.59 10.93 -14.02
CA LYS A 603 -30.69 10.30 -14.76
C LYS A 603 -31.82 9.86 -13.82
N HIS A 604 -31.50 9.32 -12.65
CA HIS A 604 -32.47 8.95 -11.62
C HIS A 604 -33.31 10.14 -11.16
N SER A 605 -32.66 11.28 -10.91
CA SER A 605 -33.32 12.50 -10.47
C SER A 605 -34.42 12.95 -11.44
N GLN A 606 -34.26 12.70 -12.74
CA GLN A 606 -35.27 13.04 -13.74
C GLN A 606 -36.56 12.22 -13.59
N PHE A 607 -36.47 10.99 -13.07
CA PHE A 607 -37.62 10.12 -12.81
C PHE A 607 -38.31 10.39 -11.47
N THR A 608 -37.67 11.14 -10.57
CA THR A 608 -38.22 11.49 -9.25
C THR A 608 -38.78 12.92 -9.19
N LEU A 609 -38.92 13.59 -10.34
CA LEU A 609 -39.55 14.91 -10.46
C LEU A 609 -41.07 14.79 -10.68
N TRP A 610 -41.82 15.15 -9.65
CA TRP A 610 -43.27 15.02 -9.62
C TRP A 610 -43.98 16.37 -9.81
N ASN A 611 -45.21 16.31 -10.34
CA ASN A 611 -46.20 17.38 -10.33
C ASN A 611 -47.57 16.79 -9.95
N GLU A 612 -48.58 17.64 -9.72
CA GLU A 612 -49.91 17.17 -9.30
C GLU A 612 -50.57 16.24 -10.34
N GLU A 613 -50.26 16.38 -11.63
CA GLU A 613 -50.77 15.52 -12.70
C GLU A 613 -50.14 14.11 -12.67
N ASN A 614 -48.83 14.02 -12.44
CA ASN A 614 -48.07 12.77 -12.47
C ASN A 614 -48.27 11.88 -11.24
N ILE A 615 -48.97 12.39 -10.22
CA ILE A 615 -49.28 11.67 -8.98
C ILE A 615 -50.77 11.34 -8.84
N ALA A 616 -51.59 11.72 -9.83
CA ALA A 616 -53.03 11.57 -9.79
C ALA A 616 -53.50 10.09 -9.77
N ASP A 617 -52.70 9.19 -10.33
CA ASP A 617 -52.93 7.74 -10.31
C ASP A 617 -52.88 7.13 -8.90
N LEU A 618 -52.20 7.77 -7.94
CA LEU A 618 -52.27 7.36 -6.53
C LEU A 618 -53.62 7.72 -5.88
N ALA A 619 -54.35 8.69 -6.43
CA ALA A 619 -55.66 9.08 -5.92
C ALA A 619 -56.74 8.02 -6.18
N GLU A 620 -56.62 7.25 -7.26
CA GLU A 620 -57.53 6.14 -7.58
C GLU A 620 -57.29 4.89 -6.70
N ALA A 621 -56.12 4.80 -6.06
CA ALA A 621 -55.72 3.65 -5.25
C ALA A 621 -55.93 3.84 -3.73
N SER A 622 -56.16 5.07 -3.25
CA SER A 622 -56.14 5.41 -1.82
C SER A 622 -57.53 5.74 -1.25
N ASP A 623 -58.46 4.78 -1.24
CA ASP A 623 -59.82 5.01 -0.70
C ASP A 623 -59.92 4.93 0.84
N THR A 624 -58.83 4.67 1.57
CA THR A 624 -58.85 4.58 3.04
C THR A 624 -57.50 4.88 3.67
N VAL A 625 -57.17 6.15 3.89
CA VAL A 625 -56.03 6.53 4.76
C VAL A 625 -56.55 7.40 5.90
N VAL A 626 -56.49 6.84 7.12
CA VAL A 626 -56.81 7.55 8.37
C VAL A 626 -55.47 7.95 9.01
N GLY A 627 -55.10 9.23 8.95
CA GLY A 627 -53.85 9.75 9.52
C GLY A 627 -53.56 11.21 9.12
N ASP A 628 -52.57 11.84 9.78
CA ASP A 628 -52.09 13.19 9.41
C ASP A 628 -51.26 13.10 8.11
N PHE A 629 -51.74 13.75 7.04
CA PHE A 629 -51.08 13.74 5.74
C PHE A 629 -49.66 14.30 5.77
N LEU A 630 -49.34 15.25 6.66
CA LEU A 630 -47.99 15.80 6.77
C LEU A 630 -47.02 14.76 7.35
N GLU A 631 -47.44 14.04 8.40
CA GLU A 631 -46.64 12.99 9.03
C GLU A 631 -46.33 11.85 8.05
N ILE A 632 -47.35 11.41 7.28
CA ILE A 632 -47.18 10.37 6.26
C ILE A 632 -46.23 10.84 5.15
N ALA A 633 -46.29 12.12 4.77
CA ALA A 633 -45.38 12.69 3.78
C ALA A 633 -43.93 12.72 4.29
N GLU A 634 -43.71 13.13 5.54
CA GLU A 634 -42.38 13.13 6.17
C GLU A 634 -41.78 11.72 6.28
N GLN A 635 -42.58 10.73 6.69
CA GLN A 635 -42.14 9.35 6.79
C GLN A 635 -41.80 8.77 5.41
N SER A 636 -42.61 9.07 4.39
CA SER A 636 -42.37 8.64 3.02
C SER A 636 -41.09 9.27 2.45
N TYR A 637 -40.83 10.55 2.72
CA TYR A 637 -39.56 11.19 2.36
C TYR A 637 -38.36 10.55 3.06
N ALA A 638 -38.48 10.24 4.35
CA ALA A 638 -37.40 9.59 5.11
C ALA A 638 -37.03 8.22 4.52
N ASN A 639 -38.04 7.44 4.11
CA ASN A 639 -37.84 6.18 3.39
C ASN A 639 -37.18 6.41 2.03
N ALA A 640 -37.68 7.36 1.23
CA ALA A 640 -37.11 7.70 -0.08
C ALA A 640 -35.62 8.08 0.02
N ARG A 641 -35.25 8.92 0.99
CA ARG A 641 -33.85 9.32 1.23
C ARG A 641 -32.96 8.14 1.62
N ARG A 642 -33.47 7.24 2.48
CA ARG A 642 -32.72 6.04 2.87
C ARG A 642 -32.48 5.15 1.65
N ASP A 643 -33.50 4.96 0.83
CA ASP A 643 -33.44 4.03 -0.29
C ASP A 643 -32.57 4.56 -1.45
N ASN A 644 -32.48 5.88 -1.63
CA ASN A 644 -31.47 6.54 -2.49
C ASN A 644 -30.05 6.13 -2.11
N SER A 645 -29.73 6.23 -0.81
CA SER A 645 -28.40 5.89 -0.29
C SER A 645 -28.03 4.41 -0.45
N LEU A 646 -29.04 3.55 -0.63
CA LEU A 646 -28.89 2.11 -0.82
C LEU A 646 -28.93 1.70 -2.31
N GLY A 647 -29.15 2.64 -3.25
CA GLY A 647 -29.29 2.33 -4.68
C GLY A 647 -30.59 1.63 -5.05
N ASN A 648 -31.64 1.73 -4.22
CA ASN A 648 -32.96 1.16 -4.49
C ASN A 648 -33.87 2.21 -5.14
N PHE A 649 -33.60 2.50 -6.42
CA PHE A 649 -34.22 3.57 -7.18
C PHE A 649 -35.74 3.39 -7.32
N MET A 650 -36.22 2.15 -7.49
CA MET A 650 -37.65 1.87 -7.59
C MET A 650 -38.41 2.21 -6.30
N GLN A 651 -37.83 1.86 -5.15
CA GLN A 651 -38.46 2.15 -3.86
C GLN A 651 -38.42 3.65 -3.54
N GLU A 652 -37.31 4.33 -3.82
CA GLU A 652 -37.21 5.79 -3.69
C GLU A 652 -38.25 6.52 -4.55
N ILE A 653 -38.45 6.08 -5.80
CA ILE A 653 -39.44 6.67 -6.70
C ILE A 653 -40.85 6.53 -6.11
N ASN A 654 -41.22 5.33 -5.64
CA ASN A 654 -42.52 5.11 -5.04
C ASN A 654 -42.73 5.95 -3.77
N ASP A 655 -41.73 6.02 -2.90
CA ASP A 655 -41.85 6.70 -1.62
C ASP A 655 -41.71 8.24 -1.76
N SER A 656 -40.94 8.74 -2.72
CA SER A 656 -40.93 10.16 -3.09
C SER A 656 -42.25 10.58 -3.73
N LYS A 657 -42.84 9.74 -4.59
CA LYS A 657 -44.17 9.97 -5.19
C LYS A 657 -45.25 10.05 -4.12
N LYS A 658 -45.24 9.14 -3.15
CA LYS A 658 -46.13 9.18 -1.98
C LYS A 658 -45.91 10.43 -1.14
N ALA A 659 -44.66 10.81 -0.87
CA ALA A 659 -44.34 12.01 -0.10
C ALA A 659 -44.94 13.27 -0.76
N VAL A 660 -44.77 13.41 -2.08
CA VAL A 660 -45.39 14.49 -2.86
C VAL A 660 -46.92 14.40 -2.81
N TYR A 661 -47.49 13.22 -3.03
CA TYR A 661 -48.94 13.02 -3.02
C TYR A 661 -49.60 13.42 -1.69
N TYR A 662 -49.10 12.89 -0.56
CA TYR A 662 -49.67 13.22 0.74
C TYR A 662 -49.44 14.67 1.12
N PHE A 663 -48.31 15.28 0.75
CA PHE A 663 -48.11 16.71 0.95
C PHE A 663 -49.10 17.56 0.12
N SER A 664 -49.45 17.11 -1.10
CA SER A 664 -50.47 17.76 -1.92
C SER A 664 -51.86 17.71 -1.27
N LEU A 665 -52.22 16.56 -0.68
CA LEU A 665 -53.47 16.39 0.07
C LEU A 665 -53.50 17.29 1.31
N TYR A 666 -52.38 17.35 2.05
CA TYR A 666 -52.23 18.25 3.18
C TYR A 666 -52.49 19.71 2.79
N LEU A 667 -51.84 20.21 1.72
CA LEU A 667 -52.04 21.59 1.25
C LEU A 667 -53.50 21.86 0.84
N ASN A 668 -54.17 20.88 0.24
CA ASN A 668 -55.57 21.00 -0.16
C ASN A 668 -56.53 20.95 1.04
N GLN A 669 -56.27 20.12 2.05
CA GLN A 669 -57.07 20.04 3.27
C GLN A 669 -56.87 21.25 4.19
N PHE A 670 -55.66 21.82 4.24
CA PHE A 670 -55.37 23.06 4.97
C PHE A 670 -56.23 24.25 4.48
N LYS A 671 -56.68 24.20 3.21
CA LYS A 671 -57.61 25.19 2.65
C LYS A 671 -59.05 25.03 3.18
N LEU A 672 -59.41 23.84 3.63
CA LEU A 672 -60.77 23.47 4.08
C LEU A 672 -60.92 23.53 5.61
N GLU A 673 -59.86 23.20 6.35
CA GLU A 673 -59.85 23.16 7.82
C GLU A 673 -58.91 24.24 8.38
N LYS A 674 -59.39 25.05 9.35
CA LYS A 674 -58.62 26.12 10.02
C LYS A 674 -57.53 25.55 10.94
N GLN A 675 -56.51 24.92 10.36
CA GLN A 675 -55.38 24.34 11.09
C GLN A 675 -54.43 25.43 11.66
N SER A 676 -53.60 25.04 12.64
CA SER A 676 -52.78 25.98 13.41
C SER A 676 -51.61 26.57 12.62
N VAL A 677 -51.19 27.80 12.98
CA VAL A 677 -50.02 28.50 12.40
C VAL A 677 -48.73 27.68 12.54
N HIS A 678 -48.61 26.86 13.60
CA HIS A 678 -47.45 26.00 13.83
C HIS A 678 -47.34 24.88 12.79
N SER A 679 -48.45 24.24 12.44
CA SER A 679 -48.49 23.18 11.42
C SER A 679 -48.07 23.72 10.04
N LEU A 680 -48.52 24.93 9.68
CA LEU A 680 -48.10 25.59 8.43
C LEU A 680 -46.59 25.89 8.38
N SER A 681 -45.99 26.27 9.53
CA SER A 681 -44.55 26.54 9.61
C SER A 681 -43.71 25.27 9.41
N GLN A 682 -44.15 24.14 9.98
CA GLN A 682 -43.52 22.84 9.79
C GLN A 682 -43.64 22.36 8.35
N ALA A 683 -44.83 22.47 7.75
CA ALA A 683 -45.05 22.12 6.35
C ALA A 683 -44.20 22.95 5.39
N ARG A 684 -44.03 24.26 5.67
CA ARG A 684 -43.15 25.13 4.87
C ARG A 684 -41.69 24.70 4.97
N GLN A 685 -41.20 24.42 6.18
CA GLN A 685 -39.83 23.94 6.37
C GLN A 685 -39.60 22.62 5.65
N PHE A 686 -40.52 21.67 5.80
CA PHE A 686 -40.47 20.39 5.10
C PHE A 686 -40.47 20.56 3.57
N PHE A 687 -41.31 21.45 3.04
CA PHE A 687 -41.30 21.80 1.62
C PHE A 687 -39.96 22.37 1.16
N GLU A 688 -39.47 23.44 1.81
CA GLU A 688 -38.27 24.17 1.36
C GLU A 688 -36.99 23.31 1.50
N GLU A 689 -36.85 22.56 2.59
CA GLU A 689 -35.63 21.83 2.92
C GLU A 689 -35.59 20.40 2.37
N LYS A 690 -36.75 19.76 2.17
CA LYS A 690 -36.81 18.31 1.88
C LYS A 690 -37.54 17.97 0.58
N LEU A 691 -38.72 18.55 0.34
CA LEU A 691 -39.61 18.14 -0.75
C LEU A 691 -39.30 18.83 -2.09
N LYS A 692 -38.78 20.06 -2.06
CA LYS A 692 -38.47 20.87 -3.24
C LYS A 692 -37.61 20.16 -4.32
N PRO A 693 -36.60 19.33 -3.99
CA PRO A 693 -35.81 18.59 -4.98
C PRO A 693 -36.60 17.55 -5.78
N TYR A 694 -37.74 17.08 -5.26
CA TYR A 694 -38.59 16.06 -5.90
C TYR A 694 -39.75 16.67 -6.71
N LEU A 695 -39.76 17.99 -6.89
CA LEU A 695 -40.82 18.69 -7.60
C LEU A 695 -40.30 19.27 -8.91
N LYS A 696 -41.11 19.17 -9.96
CA LYS A 696 -40.86 19.98 -11.16
C LYS A 696 -40.81 21.46 -10.78
N PRO A 697 -39.92 22.27 -11.40
CA PRO A 697 -39.76 23.68 -11.05
C PRO A 697 -41.07 24.48 -11.03
N GLU A 698 -41.95 24.19 -11.98
CA GLU A 698 -43.28 24.79 -12.09
C GLU A 698 -44.18 24.43 -10.89
N GLN A 699 -44.20 23.15 -10.48
CA GLN A 699 -44.97 22.69 -9.32
C GLN A 699 -44.44 23.29 -8.01
N ALA A 700 -43.12 23.35 -7.86
CA ALA A 700 -42.50 23.98 -6.70
C ALA A 700 -42.93 25.44 -6.58
N GLN A 701 -42.97 26.19 -7.69
CA GLN A 701 -43.45 27.58 -7.70
C GLN A 701 -44.94 27.67 -7.34
N ILE A 702 -45.78 26.78 -7.85
CA ILE A 702 -47.22 26.71 -7.52
C ILE A 702 -47.40 26.48 -6.01
N TRP A 703 -46.71 25.50 -5.43
CA TRP A 703 -46.82 25.18 -4.01
C TRP A 703 -46.27 26.27 -3.11
N GLN A 704 -45.16 26.91 -3.49
CA GLN A 704 -44.63 28.05 -2.77
C GLN A 704 -45.63 29.22 -2.74
N ASN A 705 -46.29 29.50 -3.86
CA ASN A 705 -47.37 30.49 -3.93
C ASN A 705 -48.59 30.08 -3.09
N LYS A 706 -49.00 28.79 -3.09
CA LYS A 706 -50.10 28.27 -2.26
C LYS A 706 -49.80 28.46 -0.76
N ILE A 707 -48.60 28.10 -0.30
CA ILE A 707 -48.18 28.24 1.10
C ILE A 707 -48.20 29.72 1.53
N GLU A 708 -47.69 30.63 0.70
CA GLU A 708 -47.70 32.07 1.00
C GLU A 708 -49.12 32.67 0.99
N GLN A 709 -50.02 32.19 0.12
CA GLN A 709 -51.43 32.60 0.14
C GLN A 709 -52.13 32.16 1.44
N ILE A 710 -51.91 30.91 1.88
CA ILE A 710 -52.46 30.39 3.13
C ILE A 710 -51.93 31.18 4.34
N LYS A 711 -50.65 31.56 4.33
CA LYS A 711 -50.05 32.40 5.37
C LYS A 711 -50.67 33.80 5.44
N ARG A 712 -50.98 34.40 4.28
CA ARG A 712 -51.65 35.71 4.21
C ARG A 712 -53.08 35.66 4.71
N SER A 713 -53.82 34.57 4.45
CA SER A 713 -55.20 34.41 4.93
C SER A 713 -55.30 34.12 6.44
N HIS A 714 -54.23 33.61 7.06
CA HIS A 714 -54.16 33.33 8.50
C HIS A 714 -53.40 34.38 9.32
N SER A 715 -52.83 35.41 8.69
CA SER A 715 -52.31 36.58 9.41
C SER A 715 -53.49 37.46 9.84
N PRO A 716 -53.64 37.78 11.14
CA PRO A 716 -54.72 38.64 11.59
C PRO A 716 -54.58 40.01 10.93
N ALA A 717 -55.65 40.48 10.28
CA ALA A 717 -55.73 41.82 9.74
C ALA A 717 -55.38 42.82 10.85
N THR A 718 -54.22 43.44 10.77
CA THR A 718 -53.86 44.56 11.63
C THR A 718 -54.89 45.65 11.35
N THR A 719 -55.70 45.93 12.36
CA THR A 719 -56.84 46.83 12.29
C THR A 719 -56.33 48.22 11.96
N ALA A 720 -56.63 48.69 10.75
CA ALA A 720 -56.61 50.11 10.45
C ALA A 720 -57.76 50.77 11.21
N ASN A 721 -57.46 51.40 12.35
CA ASN A 721 -58.23 52.50 12.93
C ASN A 721 -57.41 53.21 14.01
N GLY A 722 -57.10 54.49 13.79
CA GLY A 722 -56.44 55.34 14.77
C GLY A 722 -55.72 56.53 14.14
N ALA A 723 -56.46 57.60 13.89
CA ALA A 723 -56.00 58.83 13.29
C ALA A 723 -55.08 59.68 14.20
N ALA A 724 -54.22 60.45 13.53
CA ALA A 724 -53.78 61.81 13.85
C ALA A 724 -52.86 62.08 15.06
N GLN A 725 -51.60 62.41 14.75
CA GLN A 725 -50.86 63.65 15.09
C GLN A 725 -49.40 63.37 14.69
N GLY A 726 -48.79 64.00 13.68
CA GLY A 726 -48.53 65.43 13.55
C GLY A 726 -47.05 65.67 13.89
N GLY A 727 -46.20 65.99 12.90
CA GLY A 727 -44.81 66.39 13.19
C GLY A 727 -43.77 66.04 12.13
N ILE A 728 -43.61 66.95 11.18
CA ILE A 728 -42.54 67.13 10.19
C ILE A 728 -41.14 67.11 10.86
N PHE A 729 -40.15 66.40 10.30
CA PHE A 729 -38.89 66.99 9.75
C PHE A 729 -37.86 65.94 9.21
N ALA A 730 -37.52 66.16 7.93
CA ALA A 730 -36.23 66.04 7.24
C ALA A 730 -35.37 64.74 7.25
N SER A 731 -35.42 64.09 6.09
CA SER A 731 -34.30 63.64 5.23
C SER A 731 -32.84 63.77 5.70
N LYS A 732 -32.10 62.66 5.61
CA LYS A 732 -30.90 62.54 4.76
C LYS A 732 -30.42 61.08 4.67
N ALA A 733 -30.54 60.50 3.48
CA ALA A 733 -29.57 59.54 2.93
C ALA A 733 -28.29 60.32 2.52
N PRO A 734 -27.12 59.72 2.16
CA PRO A 734 -27.01 58.38 1.55
C PRO A 734 -25.71 57.57 1.81
N ASN A 735 -25.66 56.39 1.18
CA ASN A 735 -24.45 55.72 0.64
C ASN A 735 -23.44 55.15 1.66
N ARG A 736 -22.66 54.09 1.40
CA ARG A 736 -22.37 53.25 0.23
C ARG A 736 -21.57 52.04 0.75
N HIS A 737 -21.60 50.96 -0.02
CA HIS A 737 -20.62 49.86 -0.11
C HIS A 737 -19.26 50.01 0.61
N ARG A 738 -18.78 48.94 1.25
CA ARG A 738 -17.64 48.15 0.72
C ARG A 738 -17.29 46.91 1.56
N ASN A 739 -16.99 45.85 0.79
CA ASN A 739 -15.95 44.84 0.96
C ASN A 739 -16.10 43.74 2.02
N GLU A 740 -16.58 42.61 1.49
CA GLU A 740 -15.94 41.29 1.58
C GLU A 740 -14.40 41.35 1.71
N THR A 741 -13.89 40.60 2.69
CA THR A 741 -12.63 39.85 2.57
C THR A 741 -12.83 38.56 3.36
N GLU A 742 -12.95 37.48 2.61
CA GLU A 742 -12.84 36.09 3.06
C GLU A 742 -11.37 35.79 3.39
N GLU A 743 -11.14 35.10 4.52
CA GLU A 743 -9.93 34.31 4.75
C GLU A 743 -10.34 32.85 5.02
N PRO A 744 -9.73 31.86 4.34
CA PRO A 744 -10.01 30.46 4.58
C PRO A 744 -9.15 29.95 5.74
N ARG A 745 -9.81 29.37 6.76
CA ARG A 745 -9.11 28.57 7.78
C ARG A 745 -8.76 27.21 7.20
N TYR A 746 -7.47 27.02 6.94
CA TYR A 746 -6.86 25.70 6.86
C TYR A 746 -6.92 25.03 8.24
N LEU A 747 -7.47 23.81 8.28
CA LEU A 747 -7.34 22.88 9.40
C LEU A 747 -6.19 21.92 9.09
N LEU A 748 -5.25 21.85 10.03
CA LEU A 748 -4.21 20.81 10.17
C LEU A 748 -4.80 19.54 10.76
#